data_AF-A0A9D8T1K9-F1
#
_entry.id   AF-A0A9D8T1K9-F1
#
_cell.length_a   1.000
_cell.length_b   1.000
_cell.length_c   1.000
_cell.angle_alpha   90.00
_cell.angle_beta   90.00
_cell.angle_gamma   90.00
#
_symmetry.space_group_name_H-M   'P 1'
#
loop_
_entity.id
_entity.type
_entity.pdbx_description
1 polymer ?
#
loop_
_entity_poly.entity_id
_entity_poly.type
_entity_poly.pdbx_seq_one_letter_code
_entity_poly.pdbx_strand_id
1 'polypeptide(L)'
;MKRVKLLFLSVFMMLICTDVLAAVPAFPTAEGYGRWATGGRGGQVVEVTNLNDSGTGSLRWALSQYPNEPITVVFRVSGIITLESDLRCGRKAGTTIAGQTAPGDGICIRGVKANFGGCENLIIRHLRFRIGLDSNDDFIKGGSIGIENAKNFIIDHCTFGWSGEENMTVYDNDLTTIQWCIVHEGLYDAGHGKGVRGYGAQWGGQRATYHHNLLAHNMNRSPRLNGARSNDIHVLMEYVNNVNYNWGSQNSCYGGDLVEGKTHRVNFINNYYKPGPARKNSSYFVQSSFNGNQNKTQIAQWWMSGNVMEGNTSYTNNNFNGLDASQYTSKGIKKNQLIASGPFDIAEPVKAESAQDAYNSVLAGAGAFPRDAVDARIVNEVKTGTAPHRGSVAGRAAGIIDKPSDVGGYPEYKTYNQVTDNDHDGMDDAWETKYGLDPANAADRNLILASGYTALEDYINGLCGEEIAVEFAKPYDMVVAQDGSGDFTTIQSALDAAPDNGQRTRILVKNGTYEEKLFIGDRWKSSNKIISLIGEDVDKVVITWDDYNGKMIDYPGKDDQIKADGSTCGTFTINAPDFYMENITVKNPSTQAQAIALCQKGDRHVLKNCKILGNQDTHRTKKGRRYFYYNCEIEGGVDFIYAGGTCYFYQCNIVSNKAGYVTAPEDVPAFEKMSNGKNLYYGFFFNDCDLTAKAGVGAGSCYLGRPWGEKSGSVFMNCRLGSHINAAGWTKMG
;
A
#
# COMPACT_ATOMS: atom_id res chain seq x y z
N MET A 1 33.14 -2.44 17.58
CA MET A 1 32.44 -1.13 17.62
C MET A 1 32.22 -0.63 16.20
N LYS A 2 30.94 -0.60 15.80
CA LYS A 2 30.31 0.28 14.79
C LYS A 2 30.91 0.34 13.37
N ARG A 3 30.64 -0.72 12.58
CA ARG A 3 30.28 -0.57 11.16
C ARG A 3 28.81 -0.16 11.06
N VAL A 4 28.52 1.08 11.43
CA VAL A 4 27.22 1.74 11.27
C VAL A 4 27.54 3.13 10.75
N LYS A 5 27.67 3.29 9.42
CA LYS A 5 27.78 4.60 8.74
C LYS A 5 27.76 4.53 7.20
N LEU A 6 27.08 3.54 6.60
CA LEU A 6 26.78 3.55 5.15
C LEU A 6 25.28 3.65 4.82
N LEU A 7 24.43 3.89 5.82
CA LEU A 7 22.96 3.98 5.64
C LEU A 7 22.42 5.42 5.65
N PHE A 8 23.28 6.44 5.67
CA PHE A 8 22.86 7.84 5.90
C PHE A 8 22.89 8.74 4.66
N LEU A 9 23.22 8.22 3.46
CA LEU A 9 23.19 9.01 2.22
C LEU A 9 22.06 8.61 1.26
N SER A 10 21.45 7.43 1.44
CA SER A 10 20.30 6.96 0.66
C SER A 10 18.95 7.56 1.10
N VAL A 11 18.91 8.30 2.22
CA VAL A 11 17.67 8.85 2.80
C VAL A 11 17.37 10.29 2.35
N PHE A 12 18.31 10.98 1.67
CA PHE A 12 18.09 12.37 1.22
C PHE A 12 17.54 12.49 -0.22
N MET A 13 17.29 11.35 -0.89
CA MET A 13 16.84 11.30 -2.30
C MET A 13 15.31 11.22 -2.47
N MET A 14 14.54 11.27 -1.38
CA MET A 14 13.06 11.23 -1.37
C MET A 14 12.40 12.59 -1.06
N LEU A 15 13.05 13.71 -1.37
CA LEU A 15 12.45 15.05 -1.23
C LEU A 15 12.50 15.85 -2.53
N ILE A 16 12.37 15.15 -3.66
CA ILE A 16 12.01 15.77 -4.95
C ILE A 16 10.51 15.52 -5.12
N CYS A 17 9.71 16.50 -4.68
CA CYS A 17 8.30 16.73 -4.99
C CYS A 17 7.55 15.55 -5.64
N THR A 18 7.36 14.47 -4.90
CA THR A 18 6.18 13.63 -5.09
C THR A 18 5.06 14.40 -4.44
N ASP A 19 3.99 14.72 -5.19
CA ASP A 19 2.70 14.87 -4.53
C ASP A 19 2.57 13.66 -3.61
N VAL A 20 2.50 13.90 -2.30
CA VAL A 20 2.25 12.83 -1.35
C VAL A 20 0.83 12.39 -1.68
N LEU A 21 0.70 11.36 -2.54
CA LEU A 21 -0.54 10.64 -2.67
C LEU A 21 -0.90 10.22 -1.25
N ALA A 22 -2.00 10.76 -0.74
CA ALA A 22 -2.52 10.38 0.56
C ALA A 22 -2.61 8.84 0.61
N ALA A 23 -2.33 8.24 1.76
CA ALA A 23 -2.44 6.79 1.91
C ALA A 23 -3.84 6.34 1.47
N VAL A 24 -3.90 5.35 0.60
CA VAL A 24 -5.15 4.81 0.04
C VAL A 24 -5.66 3.72 1.00
N PRO A 25 -6.84 3.86 1.62
CA PRO A 25 -7.42 2.83 2.46
C PRO A 25 -7.59 1.49 1.73
N ALA A 26 -7.87 0.40 2.45
CA ALA A 26 -8.11 -0.94 1.89
C ALA A 26 -9.29 -0.92 0.90
N PHE A 27 -10.32 -0.16 1.23
CA PHE A 27 -11.51 0.15 0.43
C PHE A 27 -12.16 1.42 1.03
N PRO A 28 -13.06 2.13 0.32
CA PRO A 28 -13.54 3.45 0.73
C PRO A 28 -14.13 3.54 2.14
N THR A 29 -14.81 2.49 2.59
CA THR A 29 -15.47 2.41 3.90
C THR A 29 -14.61 1.72 4.98
N ALA A 30 -13.34 1.44 4.69
CA ALA A 30 -12.43 0.80 5.65
C ALA A 30 -12.06 1.75 6.79
N GLU A 31 -12.34 1.33 8.02
CA GLU A 31 -12.05 2.09 9.23
C GLU A 31 -11.17 1.30 10.23
N GLY A 32 -10.74 1.97 11.30
CA GLY A 32 -9.93 1.34 12.34
C GLY A 32 -8.48 1.06 11.94
N TYR A 33 -7.75 0.38 12.82
CA TYR A 33 -6.32 0.15 12.63
C TYR A 33 -5.93 -0.68 11.40
N GLY A 34 -6.82 -1.55 10.92
CA GLY A 34 -6.61 -2.39 9.73
C GLY A 34 -6.92 -1.71 8.41
N ARG A 35 -7.42 -0.47 8.42
CA ARG A 35 -7.87 0.23 7.20
C ARG A 35 -6.79 0.48 6.15
N TRP A 36 -5.52 0.33 6.51
CA TRP A 36 -4.38 0.54 5.62
C TRP A 36 -3.83 -0.76 5.04
N ALA A 37 -4.55 -1.89 5.20
CA ALA A 37 -4.20 -3.13 4.51
C ALA A 37 -4.25 -2.91 3.00
N THR A 38 -3.15 -3.22 2.30
CA THR A 38 -3.10 -3.06 0.84
C THR A 38 -3.70 -4.25 0.09
N GLY A 39 -3.89 -5.40 0.75
CA GLY A 39 -4.43 -6.59 0.10
C GLY A 39 -3.61 -7.01 -1.13
N GLY A 40 -4.31 -7.32 -2.21
CA GLY A 40 -3.78 -7.65 -3.53
C GLY A 40 -3.51 -6.47 -4.47
N ARG A 41 -3.60 -5.22 -3.99
CA ARG A 41 -3.41 -4.00 -4.81
C ARG A 41 -2.15 -4.05 -5.67
N GLY A 42 -2.30 -3.75 -6.96
CA GLY A 42 -1.19 -3.75 -7.93
C GLY A 42 -0.66 -5.14 -8.30
N GLY A 43 -1.34 -6.21 -7.84
CA GLY A 43 -0.87 -7.59 -7.92
C GLY A 43 -1.48 -8.41 -9.05
N GLN A 44 -1.50 -9.73 -8.83
CA GLN A 44 -2.09 -10.71 -9.73
C GLN A 44 -3.54 -11.01 -9.37
N VAL A 45 -4.33 -11.41 -10.36
CA VAL A 45 -5.67 -11.96 -10.14
C VAL A 45 -5.65 -13.46 -10.27
N VAL A 46 -6.38 -14.13 -9.37
CA VAL A 46 -6.51 -15.58 -9.35
C VAL A 46 -7.96 -15.96 -9.16
N GLU A 47 -8.53 -16.65 -10.15
CA GLU A 47 -9.94 -17.01 -10.13
C GLU A 47 -10.19 -18.35 -9.42
N VAL A 48 -11.24 -18.38 -8.60
CA VAL A 48 -11.85 -19.60 -8.09
C VAL A 48 -13.01 -19.97 -9.01
N THR A 49 -12.85 -21.08 -9.73
CA THR A 49 -13.77 -21.53 -10.79
C THR A 49 -14.49 -22.84 -10.46
N ASN A 50 -14.21 -23.45 -9.31
CA ASN A 50 -14.94 -24.62 -8.81
C ASN A 50 -14.98 -24.65 -7.27
N LEU A 51 -15.87 -25.50 -6.74
CA LEU A 51 -16.12 -25.64 -5.29
C LEU A 51 -15.34 -26.78 -4.63
N ASN A 52 -14.41 -27.42 -5.35
CA ASN A 52 -13.62 -28.52 -4.81
C ASN A 52 -12.68 -28.01 -3.70
N ASP A 53 -12.26 -28.88 -2.78
CA ASP A 53 -11.24 -28.50 -1.77
C ASP A 53 -9.90 -28.14 -2.43
N SER A 54 -9.47 -28.91 -3.42
CA SER A 54 -8.15 -28.83 -4.04
C SER A 54 -8.20 -29.02 -5.57
N GLY A 55 -7.05 -28.81 -6.22
CA GLY A 55 -6.92 -28.83 -7.68
C GLY A 55 -7.07 -27.44 -8.31
N THR A 56 -6.66 -27.32 -9.57
CA THR A 56 -6.72 -26.06 -10.33
C THR A 56 -8.12 -25.45 -10.28
N GLY A 57 -8.20 -24.14 -10.04
CA GLY A 57 -9.46 -23.41 -9.90
C GLY A 57 -10.14 -23.51 -8.53
N SER A 58 -9.59 -24.25 -7.56
CA SER A 58 -10.08 -24.24 -6.18
C SER A 58 -9.55 -23.05 -5.38
N LEU A 59 -10.23 -22.68 -4.29
CA LEU A 59 -9.73 -21.63 -3.37
C LEU A 59 -8.36 -21.97 -2.78
N ARG A 60 -8.12 -23.23 -2.43
CA ARG A 60 -6.81 -23.69 -1.92
C ARG A 60 -5.72 -23.51 -2.97
N TRP A 61 -6.01 -23.88 -4.22
CA TRP A 61 -5.08 -23.67 -5.32
C TRP A 61 -4.83 -22.17 -5.55
N ALA A 62 -5.88 -21.34 -5.54
CA ALA A 62 -5.76 -19.90 -5.74
C ALA A 62 -4.81 -19.25 -4.72
N LEU A 63 -4.95 -19.58 -3.43
CA LEU A 63 -4.10 -19.04 -2.37
C LEU A 63 -2.62 -19.44 -2.48
N SER A 64 -2.30 -20.51 -3.21
CA SER A 64 -0.92 -20.96 -3.46
C SER A 64 -0.24 -20.27 -4.65
N GLN A 65 -0.98 -19.55 -5.50
CA GLN A 65 -0.42 -18.94 -6.71
C GLN A 65 0.42 -17.69 -6.40
N TYR A 66 1.45 -17.44 -7.22
CA TYR A 66 2.30 -16.26 -7.14
C TYR A 66 2.88 -15.97 -5.74
N PRO A 67 3.48 -16.94 -5.01
CA PRO A 67 3.70 -16.88 -3.55
C PRO A 67 4.45 -15.65 -3.01
N ASN A 68 5.18 -14.92 -3.86
CA ASN A 68 5.95 -13.73 -3.51
C ASN A 68 5.34 -12.40 -4.02
N GLU A 69 4.15 -12.44 -4.60
CA GLU A 69 3.44 -11.27 -5.14
C GLU A 69 2.10 -11.06 -4.40
N PRO A 70 1.59 -9.81 -4.36
CA PRO A 70 0.22 -9.55 -3.92
C PRO A 70 -0.77 -10.26 -4.86
N ILE A 71 -1.84 -10.80 -4.30
CA ILE A 71 -2.91 -11.43 -5.10
C ILE A 71 -4.29 -10.93 -4.68
N THR A 72 -5.17 -10.77 -5.66
CA THR A 72 -6.62 -10.63 -5.47
C THR A 72 -7.29 -11.90 -5.96
N VAL A 73 -7.94 -12.61 -5.03
CA VAL A 73 -8.73 -13.80 -5.33
C VAL A 73 -10.17 -13.38 -5.62
N VAL A 74 -10.65 -13.73 -6.81
CA VAL A 74 -12.02 -13.49 -7.27
C VAL A 74 -12.75 -14.82 -7.48
N PHE A 75 -14.08 -14.82 -7.46
CA PHE A 75 -14.90 -16.02 -7.57
C PHE A 75 -15.77 -16.00 -8.83
N ARG A 76 -15.75 -17.08 -9.61
CA ARG A 76 -16.62 -17.31 -10.78
C ARG A 76 -17.72 -18.34 -10.53
N VAL A 77 -17.77 -18.84 -9.30
CA VAL A 77 -18.76 -19.80 -8.80
C VAL A 77 -19.36 -19.31 -7.49
N SER A 78 -20.52 -19.85 -7.16
CA SER A 78 -21.20 -19.66 -5.88
C SER A 78 -21.51 -21.01 -5.26
N GLY A 79 -21.55 -21.09 -3.94
CA GLY A 79 -21.85 -22.34 -3.25
C GLY A 79 -20.99 -22.63 -2.03
N ILE A 80 -21.01 -23.90 -1.64
CA ILE A 80 -20.34 -24.39 -0.44
C ILE A 80 -19.03 -25.06 -0.84
N ILE A 81 -17.91 -24.52 -0.38
CA ILE A 81 -16.60 -25.15 -0.45
C ILE A 81 -16.43 -25.99 0.82
N THR A 82 -16.42 -27.32 0.66
CA THR A 82 -16.20 -28.25 1.78
C THR A 82 -14.72 -28.61 1.85
N LEU A 83 -14.06 -28.10 2.89
CA LEU A 83 -12.64 -28.31 3.08
C LEU A 83 -12.34 -29.71 3.65
N GLU A 84 -11.27 -30.34 3.17
CA GLU A 84 -10.80 -31.66 3.65
C GLU A 84 -9.63 -31.53 4.66
N SER A 85 -8.93 -30.40 4.64
CA SER A 85 -7.84 -30.07 5.56
C SER A 85 -7.77 -28.55 5.80
N ASP A 86 -7.09 -28.09 6.85
CA ASP A 86 -7.01 -26.64 7.15
C ASP A 86 -6.67 -25.83 5.89
N LEU A 87 -7.48 -24.83 5.55
CA LEU A 87 -7.17 -23.88 4.49
C LEU A 87 -6.17 -22.87 5.03
N ARG A 88 -4.92 -22.89 4.53
CA ARG A 88 -3.84 -22.05 5.06
C ARG A 88 -3.40 -20.99 4.07
N CYS A 89 -3.22 -19.77 4.56
CA CYS A 89 -2.48 -18.71 3.89
C CYS A 89 -1.66 -17.94 4.93
N GLY A 90 -0.36 -17.76 4.68
CA GLY A 90 0.56 -17.01 5.54
C GLY A 90 1.35 -15.98 4.74
N ARG A 91 0.73 -15.44 3.69
CA ARG A 91 1.39 -14.61 2.68
C ARG A 91 1.77 -13.25 3.25
N LYS A 92 3.01 -12.84 2.97
CA LYS A 92 3.54 -11.53 3.37
C LYS A 92 3.39 -10.44 2.31
N ALA A 93 3.28 -10.84 1.04
CA ALA A 93 3.15 -9.92 -0.09
C ALA A 93 1.78 -9.23 -0.17
N GLY A 94 0.76 -9.72 0.55
CA GLY A 94 -0.60 -9.18 0.55
C GLY A 94 -1.61 -10.07 -0.16
N THR A 95 -2.84 -10.12 0.36
CA THR A 95 -3.93 -10.93 -0.20
C THR A 95 -5.26 -10.23 -0.02
N THR A 96 -6.01 -10.05 -1.11
CA THR A 96 -7.44 -9.76 -1.07
C THR A 96 -8.20 -11.03 -1.41
N ILE A 97 -9.18 -11.41 -0.60
CA ILE A 97 -10.16 -12.45 -0.92
C ILE A 97 -11.51 -11.75 -1.06
N ALA A 98 -11.90 -11.49 -2.31
CA ALA A 98 -13.03 -10.65 -2.67
C ALA A 98 -14.31 -11.49 -2.84
N GLY A 99 -14.93 -11.92 -1.74
CA GLY A 99 -16.15 -12.73 -1.77
C GLY A 99 -17.32 -12.07 -2.50
N GLN A 100 -17.33 -10.74 -2.60
CA GLN A 100 -18.36 -9.97 -3.32
C GLN A 100 -18.33 -10.18 -4.83
N THR A 101 -17.25 -10.76 -5.37
CA THR A 101 -17.15 -11.11 -6.80
C THR A 101 -17.86 -12.42 -7.13
N ALA A 102 -18.21 -13.23 -6.13
CA ALA A 102 -18.93 -14.47 -6.36
C ALA A 102 -20.32 -14.17 -6.96
N PRO A 103 -20.73 -14.89 -8.02
CA PRO A 103 -22.10 -14.78 -8.51
C PRO A 103 -23.10 -15.26 -7.45
N GLY A 104 -24.38 -15.03 -7.71
CA GLY A 104 -25.46 -15.63 -6.95
C GLY A 104 -25.45 -15.34 -5.45
N ASP A 105 -25.69 -16.38 -4.65
CA ASP A 105 -25.79 -16.26 -3.18
C ASP A 105 -24.43 -16.19 -2.45
N GLY A 106 -23.33 -16.14 -3.20
CA GLY A 106 -21.96 -16.03 -2.68
C GLY A 106 -21.33 -17.38 -2.27
N ILE A 107 -20.35 -17.32 -1.36
CA ILE A 107 -19.53 -18.46 -0.96
C ILE A 107 -19.63 -18.74 0.54
N CYS A 108 -19.82 -20.02 0.88
CA CYS A 108 -19.68 -20.53 2.23
C CYS A 108 -18.57 -21.57 2.31
N ILE A 109 -17.64 -21.40 3.25
CA ILE A 109 -16.54 -22.30 3.52
C ILE A 109 -16.90 -23.13 4.76
N ARG A 110 -16.79 -24.46 4.66
CA ARG A 110 -17.11 -25.40 5.75
C ARG A 110 -16.11 -26.55 5.87
N GLY A 111 -16.32 -27.42 6.85
CA GLY A 111 -15.68 -28.74 6.91
C GLY A 111 -14.41 -28.80 7.75
N VAL A 112 -13.60 -27.75 7.78
CA VAL A 112 -12.45 -27.58 8.70
C VAL A 112 -12.06 -26.09 8.81
N LYS A 113 -11.06 -25.77 9.63
CA LYS A 113 -10.63 -24.40 9.93
C LYS A 113 -10.00 -23.70 8.71
N ALA A 114 -10.43 -22.46 8.45
CA ALA A 114 -9.64 -21.52 7.65
C ALA A 114 -8.64 -20.78 8.54
N ASN A 115 -7.36 -20.77 8.16
CA ASN A 115 -6.27 -20.24 8.97
C ASN A 115 -5.40 -19.28 8.16
N PHE A 116 -5.49 -17.99 8.52
CA PHE A 116 -4.74 -16.89 7.89
C PHE A 116 -3.64 -16.34 8.81
N GLY A 117 -3.21 -17.14 9.79
CA GLY A 117 -2.12 -16.76 10.67
C GLY A 117 -0.82 -16.50 9.91
N GLY A 118 -0.09 -15.47 10.35
CA GLY A 118 1.15 -15.05 9.69
C GLY A 118 0.95 -14.16 8.46
N CYS A 119 -0.26 -13.89 7.98
CA CYS A 119 -0.45 -12.96 6.86
C CYS A 119 -0.01 -11.52 7.18
N GLU A 120 0.40 -10.79 6.14
CA GLU A 120 0.52 -9.33 6.17
C GLU A 120 -0.26 -8.72 5.01
N ASN A 121 -0.90 -7.57 5.23
CA ASN A 121 -1.73 -6.88 4.23
C ASN A 121 -2.88 -7.79 3.71
N LEU A 122 -3.72 -8.27 4.63
CA LEU A 122 -4.84 -9.17 4.30
C LEU A 122 -6.16 -8.41 4.28
N ILE A 123 -6.96 -8.62 3.24
CA ILE A 123 -8.34 -8.16 3.11
C ILE A 123 -9.21 -9.38 2.84
N ILE A 124 -10.27 -9.59 3.64
CA ILE A 124 -11.30 -10.61 3.37
C ILE A 124 -12.66 -9.92 3.45
N ARG A 125 -13.45 -10.01 2.38
CA ARG A 125 -14.80 -9.44 2.35
C ARG A 125 -15.86 -10.42 1.88
N HIS A 126 -17.09 -10.29 2.36
CA HIS A 126 -18.29 -10.97 1.83
C HIS A 126 -18.21 -12.51 1.76
N LEU A 127 -17.54 -13.14 2.74
CA LEU A 127 -17.46 -14.61 2.85
C LEU A 127 -18.17 -15.13 4.10
N ARG A 128 -18.64 -16.38 4.02
CA ARG A 128 -19.17 -17.12 5.17
C ARG A 128 -18.25 -18.26 5.54
N PHE A 129 -18.01 -18.42 6.84
CA PHE A 129 -17.24 -19.52 7.42
C PHE A 129 -18.12 -20.24 8.44
N ARG A 130 -18.60 -21.42 8.10
CA ARG A 130 -19.43 -22.26 8.97
C ARG A 130 -18.90 -23.68 8.94
N ILE A 131 -18.10 -24.05 9.93
CA ILE A 131 -17.41 -25.36 9.96
C ILE A 131 -18.40 -26.53 10.11
N GLY A 132 -19.36 -26.41 11.04
CA GLY A 132 -20.41 -27.38 11.33
C GLY A 132 -19.90 -28.67 11.97
N LEU A 133 -20.62 -29.74 11.68
CA LEU A 133 -20.31 -31.12 12.08
C LEU A 133 -20.03 -31.94 10.81
N ASP A 134 -19.44 -33.12 10.99
CA ASP A 134 -19.22 -34.05 9.88
C ASP A 134 -20.52 -34.76 9.46
N SER A 135 -20.43 -35.72 8.54
CA SER A 135 -21.60 -36.43 8.03
C SER A 135 -22.30 -37.32 9.07
N ASN A 136 -21.66 -37.62 10.20
CA ASN A 136 -22.20 -38.42 11.29
C ASN A 136 -22.69 -37.57 12.46
N ASP A 137 -22.79 -36.24 12.29
CA ASP A 137 -23.01 -35.26 13.36
C ASP A 137 -21.86 -35.25 14.42
N ASP A 138 -20.65 -35.68 14.06
CA ASP A 138 -19.49 -35.65 14.97
C ASP A 138 -18.74 -34.30 14.94
N PHE A 139 -18.07 -34.01 16.06
CA PHE A 139 -17.26 -32.81 16.27
C PHE A 139 -16.14 -32.65 15.22
N ILE A 140 -16.15 -31.52 14.52
CA ILE A 140 -15.01 -31.09 13.70
C ILE A 140 -14.09 -30.17 14.51
N LYS A 141 -12.79 -30.53 14.56
CA LYS A 141 -11.79 -29.76 15.29
C LYS A 141 -11.50 -28.41 14.64
N GLY A 142 -11.45 -27.37 15.48
CA GLY A 142 -10.99 -26.03 15.11
C GLY A 142 -12.13 -25.02 15.06
N GLY A 143 -11.76 -23.74 14.94
CA GLY A 143 -12.72 -22.66 14.72
C GLY A 143 -13.03 -22.44 13.25
N SER A 144 -14.09 -21.70 12.95
CA SER A 144 -14.45 -21.37 11.56
C SER A 144 -13.35 -20.54 10.88
N ILE A 145 -12.73 -19.61 11.62
CA ILE A 145 -11.52 -18.88 11.19
C ILE A 145 -10.50 -18.71 12.33
N GLY A 146 -9.21 -18.73 11.99
CA GLY A 146 -8.12 -18.35 12.88
C GLY A 146 -7.10 -17.42 12.24
N ILE A 147 -6.73 -16.35 12.93
CA ILE A 147 -5.69 -15.40 12.51
C ILE A 147 -4.84 -15.04 13.73
N GLU A 148 -3.61 -15.54 13.73
CA GLU A 148 -2.63 -15.31 14.79
C GLU A 148 -1.30 -14.91 14.16
N ASN A 149 -0.54 -14.03 14.82
CA ASN A 149 0.77 -13.54 14.35
C ASN A 149 0.71 -12.85 12.98
N ALA A 150 -0.42 -12.22 12.67
CA ALA A 150 -0.65 -11.46 11.45
C ALA A 150 -0.55 -9.95 11.71
N LYS A 151 -0.37 -9.18 10.63
CA LYS A 151 -0.24 -7.72 10.72
C LYS A 151 -0.94 -6.99 9.59
N ASN A 152 -1.54 -5.84 9.89
CA ASN A 152 -2.18 -4.95 8.92
C ASN A 152 -3.24 -5.69 8.09
N PHE A 153 -4.39 -5.99 8.70
CA PHE A 153 -5.47 -6.68 8.02
C PHE A 153 -6.85 -6.20 8.43
N ILE A 154 -7.79 -6.39 7.53
CA ILE A 154 -9.20 -6.08 7.72
C ILE A 154 -10.08 -7.24 7.25
N ILE A 155 -11.06 -7.60 8.09
CA ILE A 155 -12.15 -8.48 7.70
C ILE A 155 -13.45 -7.68 7.77
N ASP A 156 -14.17 -7.65 6.66
CA ASP A 156 -15.33 -6.80 6.46
C ASP A 156 -16.50 -7.60 5.88
N HIS A 157 -17.73 -7.34 6.35
CA HIS A 157 -18.93 -7.99 5.82
C HIS A 157 -18.82 -9.53 5.71
N CYS A 158 -18.29 -10.21 6.73
CA CYS A 158 -18.19 -11.67 6.74
C CYS A 158 -19.07 -12.30 7.82
N THR A 159 -19.42 -13.57 7.64
CA THR A 159 -20.24 -14.34 8.61
C THR A 159 -19.45 -15.52 9.15
N PHE A 160 -19.50 -15.75 10.47
CA PHE A 160 -18.82 -16.83 11.17
C PHE A 160 -19.79 -17.57 12.09
N GLY A 161 -19.90 -18.89 11.95
CA GLY A 161 -20.82 -19.66 12.79
C GLY A 161 -20.54 -21.15 12.87
N TRP A 162 -21.34 -21.82 13.70
CA TRP A 162 -21.44 -23.27 13.81
C TRP A 162 -20.13 -24.02 14.09
N SER A 163 -19.22 -23.39 14.82
CA SER A 163 -18.04 -24.05 15.37
C SER A 163 -18.35 -24.76 16.68
N GLY A 164 -17.88 -26.00 16.83
CA GLY A 164 -17.83 -26.70 18.12
C GLY A 164 -16.71 -26.19 19.07
N GLU A 165 -15.87 -25.26 18.60
CA GLU A 165 -14.91 -24.47 19.38
C GLU A 165 -15.34 -22.98 19.37
N GLU A 166 -14.45 -22.04 19.06
CA GLU A 166 -14.77 -20.64 18.77
C GLU A 166 -15.09 -20.45 17.28
N ASN A 167 -16.11 -19.67 16.94
CA ASN A 167 -16.37 -19.31 15.53
C ASN A 167 -15.23 -18.48 14.95
N MET A 168 -14.70 -17.52 15.73
CA MET A 168 -13.60 -16.66 15.30
C MET A 168 -12.49 -16.59 16.37
N THR A 169 -11.26 -16.85 15.95
CA THR A 169 -10.07 -16.69 16.79
C THR A 169 -9.08 -15.72 16.16
N VAL A 170 -8.93 -14.53 16.75
CA VAL A 170 -8.09 -13.44 16.25
C VAL A 170 -7.32 -12.83 17.42
N TYR A 171 -6.02 -13.08 17.58
CA TYR A 171 -5.18 -12.50 18.63
C TYR A 171 -3.69 -12.62 18.30
N ASP A 172 -2.80 -12.01 19.11
CA ASP A 172 -1.36 -11.92 18.81
C ASP A 172 -1.11 -11.27 17.43
N ASN A 173 -1.86 -10.21 17.15
CA ASN A 173 -1.86 -9.48 15.88
C ASN A 173 -1.61 -7.99 16.10
N ASP A 174 -1.27 -7.27 15.04
CA ASP A 174 -1.09 -5.82 15.08
C ASP A 174 -1.73 -5.16 13.87
N LEU A 175 -2.29 -3.96 14.03
CA LEU A 175 -3.04 -3.24 13.01
C LEU A 175 -4.20 -4.07 12.45
N THR A 176 -5.20 -4.33 13.28
CA THR A 176 -6.33 -5.22 12.97
C THR A 176 -7.64 -4.45 12.95
N THR A 177 -8.48 -4.67 11.94
CA THR A 177 -9.90 -4.29 11.96
C THR A 177 -10.78 -5.51 11.69
N ILE A 178 -11.82 -5.71 12.49
CA ILE A 178 -12.98 -6.55 12.15
C ILE A 178 -14.21 -5.64 12.15
N GLN A 179 -14.85 -5.50 11.00
CA GLN A 179 -15.99 -4.60 10.82
C GLN A 179 -17.17 -5.25 10.11
N TRP A 180 -18.39 -4.82 10.44
CA TRP A 180 -19.62 -5.25 9.77
C TRP A 180 -19.78 -6.77 9.66
N CYS A 181 -19.24 -7.57 10.59
CA CYS A 181 -19.31 -9.02 10.54
C CYS A 181 -20.44 -9.58 11.42
N ILE A 182 -20.93 -10.78 11.09
CA ILE A 182 -21.81 -11.58 11.95
C ILE A 182 -21.01 -12.72 12.58
N VAL A 183 -21.09 -12.87 13.90
CA VAL A 183 -20.58 -14.04 14.64
C VAL A 183 -21.75 -14.69 15.38
N HIS A 184 -22.21 -15.85 14.89
CA HIS A 184 -23.45 -16.46 15.38
C HIS A 184 -23.29 -17.92 15.80
N GLU A 185 -24.09 -18.34 16.78
CA GLU A 185 -24.37 -19.76 17.07
C GLU A 185 -23.12 -20.66 17.08
N GLY A 186 -22.17 -20.39 18.00
CA GLY A 186 -21.22 -21.44 18.38
C GLY A 186 -22.00 -22.66 18.88
N LEU A 187 -21.63 -23.87 18.44
CA LEU A 187 -22.33 -25.10 18.78
C LEU A 187 -22.04 -25.48 20.24
N TYR A 188 -23.10 -25.64 21.05
CA TYR A 188 -22.98 -25.79 22.49
C TYR A 188 -22.52 -27.20 22.88
N ASP A 189 -23.25 -28.24 22.52
CA ASP A 189 -22.87 -29.64 22.75
C ASP A 189 -22.60 -30.39 21.44
N ALA A 190 -21.52 -30.00 20.78
CA ALA A 190 -21.06 -30.60 19.53
C ALA A 190 -20.28 -31.92 19.71
N GLY A 191 -20.20 -32.50 20.91
CA GLY A 191 -19.33 -33.66 21.19
C GLY A 191 -17.84 -33.32 21.41
N HIS A 192 -17.54 -32.07 21.76
CA HIS A 192 -16.17 -31.59 21.96
C HIS A 192 -15.47 -32.31 23.14
N GLY A 193 -14.27 -32.89 22.95
CA GLY A 193 -13.57 -33.68 23.98
C GLY A 193 -13.17 -32.96 25.29
N LYS A 194 -13.09 -31.62 25.28
CA LYS A 194 -12.95 -30.75 26.47
C LYS A 194 -14.29 -30.35 27.13
N GLY A 195 -15.42 -30.92 26.71
CA GLY A 195 -16.76 -30.58 27.17
C GLY A 195 -17.44 -29.46 26.37
N VAL A 196 -18.66 -29.11 26.81
CA VAL A 196 -19.57 -28.14 26.16
C VAL A 196 -18.92 -26.78 25.91
N ARG A 197 -19.13 -26.24 24.70
CA ARG A 197 -18.57 -24.97 24.22
C ARG A 197 -19.66 -23.94 23.94
N GLY A 198 -19.94 -23.67 22.67
CA GLY A 198 -20.82 -22.59 22.21
C GLY A 198 -20.16 -21.21 22.20
N TYR A 199 -18.93 -21.10 21.71
CA TYR A 199 -18.14 -19.87 21.80
C TYR A 199 -18.20 -19.03 20.53
N GLY A 200 -18.48 -17.73 20.68
CA GLY A 200 -18.50 -16.79 19.56
C GLY A 200 -17.10 -16.43 19.06
N ALA A 201 -16.40 -15.58 19.79
CA ALA A 201 -15.15 -14.99 19.34
C ALA A 201 -14.09 -14.85 20.44
N GLN A 202 -12.82 -15.06 20.08
CA GLN A 202 -11.65 -14.58 20.81
C GLN A 202 -11.00 -13.46 20.00
N TRP A 203 -11.01 -12.24 20.54
CA TRP A 203 -10.57 -11.02 19.88
C TRP A 203 -9.46 -10.34 20.68
N GLY A 204 -8.28 -10.20 20.10
CA GLY A 204 -7.06 -9.67 20.72
C GLY A 204 -6.26 -8.80 19.75
N GLY A 205 -4.98 -8.60 20.05
CA GLY A 205 -4.05 -7.81 19.24
C GLY A 205 -3.63 -6.50 19.91
N GLN A 206 -2.49 -5.98 19.48
CA GLN A 206 -1.87 -4.78 20.06
C GLN A 206 -2.61 -3.49 19.71
N ARG A 207 -2.92 -3.29 18.43
CA ARG A 207 -3.70 -2.16 17.92
C ARG A 207 -4.84 -2.74 17.10
N ALA A 208 -6.01 -2.84 17.72
CA ALA A 208 -7.12 -3.61 17.17
C ALA A 208 -8.46 -2.86 17.31
N THR A 209 -9.20 -2.81 16.22
CA THR A 209 -10.54 -2.22 16.14
C THR A 209 -11.56 -3.30 15.82
N TYR A 210 -12.59 -3.42 16.66
CA TYR A 210 -13.73 -4.29 16.46
C TYR A 210 -14.98 -3.41 16.50
N HIS A 211 -15.60 -3.15 15.34
CA HIS A 211 -16.74 -2.25 15.29
C HIS A 211 -17.86 -2.66 14.34
N HIS A 212 -19.09 -2.24 14.64
CA HIS A 212 -20.28 -2.55 13.86
C HIS A 212 -20.50 -4.06 13.59
N ASN A 213 -20.06 -4.93 14.50
CA ASN A 213 -20.28 -6.37 14.37
C ASN A 213 -21.54 -6.81 15.12
N LEU A 214 -22.19 -7.86 14.63
CA LEU A 214 -23.29 -8.56 15.30
C LEU A 214 -22.76 -9.85 15.91
N LEU A 215 -22.86 -9.99 17.23
CA LEU A 215 -22.61 -11.23 17.94
C LEU A 215 -23.93 -11.75 18.51
N ALA A 216 -24.40 -12.88 18.00
CA ALA A 216 -25.73 -13.37 18.32
C ALA A 216 -25.73 -14.85 18.71
N HIS A 217 -26.57 -15.23 19.68
CA HIS A 217 -26.85 -16.64 19.98
C HIS A 217 -25.63 -17.48 20.43
N ASN A 218 -24.61 -16.82 21.00
CA ASN A 218 -23.43 -17.50 21.52
C ASN A 218 -23.61 -17.85 23.00
N MET A 219 -23.28 -19.07 23.41
CA MET A 219 -23.34 -19.45 24.83
C MET A 219 -22.35 -18.61 25.66
N ASN A 220 -21.12 -18.45 25.18
CA ASN A 220 -20.08 -17.66 25.84
C ASN A 220 -19.15 -17.02 24.79
N ARG A 221 -18.17 -16.23 25.23
CA ARG A 221 -17.21 -15.51 24.38
C ARG A 221 -17.92 -14.70 23.30
N SER A 222 -18.76 -13.78 23.75
CA SER A 222 -19.46 -12.80 22.93
C SER A 222 -19.02 -11.37 23.27
N PRO A 223 -17.79 -10.97 22.94
CA PRO A 223 -16.58 -11.77 22.65
C PRO A 223 -15.75 -12.05 23.93
N ARG A 224 -14.71 -12.90 23.86
CA ARG A 224 -13.57 -12.80 24.78
C ARG A 224 -12.59 -11.74 24.24
N LEU A 225 -12.27 -10.73 25.04
CA LEU A 225 -11.26 -9.73 24.72
C LEU A 225 -9.88 -10.22 25.21
N ASN A 226 -9.15 -10.89 24.32
CA ASN A 226 -7.88 -11.51 24.62
C ASN A 226 -6.88 -10.51 25.20
N GLY A 227 -6.33 -10.92 26.33
CA GLY A 227 -5.37 -10.16 27.11
C GLY A 227 -3.94 -10.17 26.55
N ALA A 228 -3.08 -9.29 27.07
CA ALA A 228 -1.67 -9.20 26.69
C ALA A 228 -0.84 -10.33 27.31
N ARG A 229 -0.91 -11.53 26.72
CA ARG A 229 -0.42 -12.79 27.31
C ARG A 229 0.82 -13.40 26.65
N SER A 230 1.05 -13.15 25.36
CA SER A 230 2.14 -13.79 24.59
C SER A 230 2.96 -12.79 23.77
N ASN A 231 2.60 -12.51 22.51
CA ASN A 231 3.37 -11.62 21.65
C ASN A 231 2.88 -10.17 21.78
N ASP A 232 1.63 -9.99 22.16
CA ASP A 232 1.07 -8.68 22.47
C ASP A 232 1.76 -8.06 23.71
N ILE A 233 2.36 -6.88 23.56
CA ILE A 233 3.03 -6.14 24.66
C ILE A 233 2.13 -5.00 25.17
N HIS A 234 1.66 -4.17 24.24
CA HIS A 234 0.77 -3.05 24.51
C HIS A 234 -0.54 -3.28 23.75
N VAL A 235 -1.54 -3.82 24.43
CA VAL A 235 -2.89 -3.95 23.88
C VAL A 235 -3.65 -2.64 24.09
N LEU A 236 -4.09 -2.07 22.98
CA LEU A 236 -4.98 -0.94 22.84
C LEU A 236 -6.08 -1.34 21.86
N MET A 237 -7.28 -1.55 22.40
CA MET A 237 -8.40 -2.11 21.66
C MET A 237 -9.59 -1.14 21.64
N GLU A 238 -10.21 -1.02 20.48
CA GLU A 238 -11.50 -0.40 20.30
C GLU A 238 -12.57 -1.47 20.15
N TYR A 239 -13.54 -1.48 21.04
CA TYR A 239 -14.77 -2.28 20.95
C TYR A 239 -15.95 -1.30 20.86
N VAL A 240 -16.32 -0.95 19.64
CA VAL A 240 -17.17 0.23 19.36
C VAL A 240 -18.39 -0.15 18.52
N ASN A 241 -19.58 0.31 18.88
CA ASN A 241 -20.79 0.11 18.05
C ASN A 241 -21.14 -1.34 17.69
N ASN A 242 -20.74 -2.32 18.48
CA ASN A 242 -21.14 -3.71 18.26
C ASN A 242 -22.50 -4.01 18.89
N VAL A 243 -23.23 -4.95 18.30
CA VAL A 243 -24.50 -5.47 18.80
C VAL A 243 -24.29 -6.86 19.37
N ASN A 244 -24.65 -7.05 20.64
CA ASN A 244 -24.67 -8.36 21.28
C ASN A 244 -26.11 -8.78 21.57
N TYR A 245 -26.47 -9.99 21.15
CA TYR A 245 -27.80 -10.53 21.34
C TYR A 245 -27.80 -11.97 21.88
N ASN A 246 -28.71 -12.23 22.82
CA ASN A 246 -29.08 -13.58 23.26
C ASN A 246 -27.91 -14.47 23.70
N TRP A 247 -26.96 -13.92 24.47
CA TRP A 247 -25.86 -14.69 25.01
C TRP A 247 -26.32 -15.61 26.16
N GLY A 248 -25.74 -16.81 26.28
CA GLY A 248 -26.21 -17.81 27.27
C GLY A 248 -25.61 -17.67 28.68
N SER A 249 -24.33 -17.32 28.79
CA SER A 249 -23.59 -17.29 30.05
C SER A 249 -23.61 -15.91 30.72
N GLN A 250 -23.45 -15.86 32.04
CA GLN A 250 -23.34 -14.58 32.75
C GLN A 250 -22.07 -13.83 32.33
N ASN A 251 -20.97 -14.56 32.14
CA ASN A 251 -19.67 -14.05 31.74
C ASN A 251 -19.42 -14.16 30.23
N SER A 252 -20.41 -13.82 29.40
CA SER A 252 -20.30 -13.99 27.94
C SER A 252 -19.23 -13.08 27.32
N CYS A 253 -19.14 -11.83 27.76
CA CYS A 253 -18.05 -10.92 27.41
C CYS A 253 -17.06 -10.79 28.57
N TYR A 254 -15.79 -11.16 28.33
CA TYR A 254 -14.76 -11.14 29.37
C TYR A 254 -13.36 -11.03 28.77
N GLY A 255 -12.39 -10.55 29.56
CA GLY A 255 -11.01 -10.47 29.07
C GLY A 255 -10.11 -9.53 29.83
N GLY A 256 -8.97 -9.18 29.23
CA GLY A 256 -8.01 -8.25 29.82
C GLY A 256 -6.96 -8.85 30.74
N ASP A 257 -6.77 -10.18 30.70
CA ASP A 257 -5.65 -10.83 31.38
C ASP A 257 -4.30 -10.23 30.91
N LEU A 258 -3.31 -10.05 31.78
CA LEU A 258 -1.98 -9.62 31.33
C LEU A 258 -0.85 -10.17 32.18
N VAL A 259 0.34 -10.26 31.59
CA VAL A 259 1.57 -10.69 32.29
C VAL A 259 2.51 -9.51 32.50
N GLU A 260 3.64 -9.75 33.19
CA GLU A 260 4.58 -8.71 33.57
C GLU A 260 5.15 -7.94 32.37
N GLY A 261 5.31 -6.61 32.53
CA GLY A 261 5.84 -5.72 31.50
C GLY A 261 4.85 -5.33 30.40
N LYS A 262 3.57 -5.69 30.53
CA LYS A 262 2.56 -5.48 29.48
C LYS A 262 1.40 -4.62 29.93
N THR A 263 0.62 -4.13 28.97
CA THR A 263 -0.56 -3.30 29.23
C THR A 263 -1.76 -3.77 28.43
N HIS A 264 -2.95 -3.66 29.01
CA HIS A 264 -4.21 -3.91 28.33
C HIS A 264 -5.18 -2.74 28.56
N ARG A 265 -5.56 -2.08 27.46
CA ARG A 265 -6.38 -0.87 27.45
C ARG A 265 -7.51 -1.06 26.44
N VAL A 266 -8.74 -0.76 26.84
CA VAL A 266 -9.92 -0.92 25.99
C VAL A 266 -10.80 0.33 26.03
N ASN A 267 -11.09 0.89 24.86
CA ASN A 267 -12.20 1.80 24.63
C ASN A 267 -13.44 0.97 24.29
N PHE A 268 -14.41 0.94 25.20
CA PHE A 268 -15.65 0.17 25.07
C PHE A 268 -16.83 1.14 24.90
N ILE A 269 -17.17 1.49 23.66
CA ILE A 269 -17.96 2.68 23.35
C ILE A 269 -19.20 2.34 22.52
N ASN A 270 -20.36 2.87 22.91
CA ASN A 270 -21.60 2.84 22.10
C ASN A 270 -22.04 1.45 21.63
N ASN A 271 -21.77 0.39 22.39
CA ASN A 271 -22.24 -0.96 22.07
C ASN A 271 -23.68 -1.17 22.54
N TYR A 272 -24.44 -1.97 21.80
CA TYR A 272 -25.82 -2.32 22.13
C TYR A 272 -25.93 -3.76 22.62
N TYR A 273 -26.38 -3.95 23.86
CA TYR A 273 -26.57 -5.26 24.47
C TYR A 273 -28.05 -5.53 24.66
N LYS A 274 -28.57 -6.52 23.92
CA LYS A 274 -29.96 -6.97 23.98
C LYS A 274 -30.06 -8.35 24.61
N PRO A 275 -30.50 -8.47 25.89
CA PRO A 275 -30.84 -9.75 26.48
C PRO A 275 -31.88 -10.48 25.63
N GLY A 276 -31.80 -11.81 25.59
CA GLY A 276 -32.68 -12.65 24.79
C GLY A 276 -33.25 -13.83 25.57
N PRO A 277 -34.01 -14.72 24.92
CA PRO A 277 -34.61 -15.88 25.55
C PRO A 277 -33.64 -16.80 26.31
N ALA A 278 -32.37 -16.86 25.90
CA ALA A 278 -31.31 -17.61 26.58
C ALA A 278 -30.94 -17.02 27.95
N ARG A 279 -31.12 -15.70 28.10
CA ARG A 279 -30.78 -14.95 29.32
C ARG A 279 -31.63 -13.68 29.39
N LYS A 280 -32.76 -13.78 30.10
CA LYS A 280 -33.74 -12.69 30.24
C LYS A 280 -33.28 -11.54 31.14
N ASN A 281 -32.41 -11.81 32.12
CA ASN A 281 -31.89 -10.80 33.04
C ASN A 281 -30.53 -10.29 32.55
N SER A 282 -30.32 -8.97 32.60
CA SER A 282 -29.04 -8.36 32.23
C SER A 282 -27.87 -8.94 33.05
N SER A 283 -26.80 -9.36 32.36
CA SER A 283 -25.46 -9.49 32.95
C SER A 283 -24.75 -8.13 32.92
N TYR A 284 -23.44 -8.11 33.12
CA TYR A 284 -22.55 -6.98 32.82
C TYR A 284 -22.26 -6.86 31.31
N PHE A 285 -21.72 -5.71 30.90
CA PHE A 285 -21.16 -5.50 29.56
C PHE A 285 -19.88 -6.31 29.35
N VAL A 286 -19.01 -6.34 30.37
CA VAL A 286 -17.73 -7.06 30.36
C VAL A 286 -17.27 -7.43 31.76
N GLN A 287 -16.68 -8.62 31.91
CA GLN A 287 -15.90 -9.00 33.10
C GLN A 287 -14.40 -8.86 32.84
N SER A 288 -13.74 -8.01 33.62
CA SER A 288 -12.27 -7.93 33.58
C SER A 288 -11.68 -9.16 34.25
N SER A 289 -10.94 -9.95 33.50
CA SER A 289 -10.31 -11.19 33.93
C SER A 289 -9.00 -10.91 34.67
N PHE A 290 -8.67 -11.77 35.64
CA PHE A 290 -7.42 -11.73 36.38
C PHE A 290 -6.80 -13.12 36.33
N ASN A 291 -5.66 -13.28 35.65
CA ASN A 291 -4.97 -14.56 35.59
C ASN A 291 -4.43 -14.92 36.99
N GLY A 292 -4.49 -16.19 37.39
CA GLY A 292 -3.98 -16.65 38.69
C GLY A 292 -2.51 -16.30 38.97
N ASN A 293 -1.69 -16.17 37.91
CA ASN A 293 -0.27 -15.79 37.98
C ASN A 293 -0.02 -14.27 37.82
N GLN A 294 -1.09 -13.47 37.72
CA GLN A 294 -1.02 -12.03 37.54
C GLN A 294 -0.70 -11.32 38.87
N ASN A 295 0.20 -10.34 38.84
CA ASN A 295 0.58 -9.52 39.98
C ASN A 295 -0.43 -8.38 40.20
N LYS A 296 -0.50 -7.84 41.43
CA LYS A 296 -1.50 -6.80 41.77
C LYS A 296 -1.31 -5.46 41.04
N THR A 297 -0.14 -5.23 40.45
CA THR A 297 0.18 -4.03 39.64
C THR A 297 -0.23 -4.18 38.18
N GLN A 298 -0.55 -5.40 37.74
CA GLN A 298 -0.94 -5.72 36.39
C GLN A 298 -2.47 -5.56 36.27
N ILE A 299 -2.91 -4.35 35.91
CA ILE A 299 -4.33 -3.98 35.91
C ILE A 299 -4.75 -3.57 34.49
N ALA A 300 -5.75 -4.26 33.94
CA ALA A 300 -6.39 -3.83 32.70
C ALA A 300 -7.17 -2.54 32.93
N GLN A 301 -7.12 -1.64 31.95
CA GLN A 301 -7.77 -0.34 32.03
C GLN A 301 -8.90 -0.26 31.01
N TRP A 302 -10.05 0.25 31.46
CA TRP A 302 -11.29 0.28 30.69
C TRP A 302 -11.84 1.71 30.67
N TRP A 303 -12.09 2.23 29.47
CA TRP A 303 -12.96 3.37 29.27
C TRP A 303 -14.29 2.89 28.71
N MET A 304 -15.40 3.29 29.34
CA MET A 304 -16.74 2.85 28.94
C MET A 304 -17.69 4.03 28.83
N SER A 305 -18.30 4.24 27.66
CA SER A 305 -19.24 5.34 27.44
C SER A 305 -20.29 5.03 26.37
N GLY A 306 -21.51 5.55 26.56
CA GLY A 306 -22.63 5.49 25.61
C GLY A 306 -23.16 4.09 25.26
N ASN A 307 -22.71 3.04 25.94
CA ASN A 307 -23.23 1.68 25.79
C ASN A 307 -24.66 1.57 26.35
N VAL A 308 -25.49 0.76 25.70
CA VAL A 308 -26.88 0.48 26.10
C VAL A 308 -27.01 -0.98 26.51
N MET A 309 -27.58 -1.22 27.70
CA MET A 309 -28.04 -2.54 28.14
C MET A 309 -29.57 -2.50 28.17
N GLU A 310 -30.22 -3.11 27.18
CA GLU A 310 -31.68 -3.13 27.08
C GLU A 310 -32.29 -3.72 28.36
N GLY A 311 -33.26 -3.01 28.93
CA GLY A 311 -33.90 -3.38 30.20
C GLY A 311 -33.09 -3.06 31.47
N ASN A 312 -31.90 -2.45 31.39
CA ASN A 312 -31.12 -2.02 32.56
C ASN A 312 -30.66 -0.56 32.45
N THR A 313 -31.46 0.34 33.03
CA THR A 313 -31.20 1.78 33.05
C THR A 313 -30.00 2.16 33.92
N SER A 314 -29.67 1.39 34.95
CA SER A 314 -28.49 1.64 35.80
C SER A 314 -27.19 1.50 35.01
N TYR A 315 -27.09 0.47 34.16
CA TYR A 315 -25.91 0.23 33.34
C TYR A 315 -25.87 1.16 32.13
N THR A 316 -27.03 1.50 31.59
CA THR A 316 -27.14 2.47 30.48
C THR A 316 -26.75 3.89 30.91
N ASN A 317 -27.23 4.36 32.07
CA ASN A 317 -26.93 5.70 32.58
C ASN A 317 -25.50 5.83 33.14
N ASN A 318 -24.94 4.75 33.67
CA ASN A 318 -23.56 4.70 34.13
C ASN A 318 -22.92 3.37 33.70
N ASN A 319 -22.23 3.38 32.56
CA ASN A 319 -21.67 2.18 31.95
C ASN A 319 -20.68 1.44 32.84
N PHE A 320 -19.98 2.13 33.75
CA PHE A 320 -19.08 1.48 34.69
C PHE A 320 -19.81 0.55 35.67
N ASN A 321 -21.12 0.71 35.89
CA ASN A 321 -21.90 -0.28 36.66
C ASN A 321 -21.94 -1.65 35.98
N GLY A 322 -21.85 -1.68 34.64
CA GLY A 322 -21.74 -2.90 33.84
C GLY A 322 -20.30 -3.42 33.65
N LEU A 323 -19.29 -2.86 34.34
CA LEU A 323 -17.95 -3.45 34.45
C LEU A 323 -17.90 -4.39 35.66
N ASP A 324 -17.81 -5.70 35.44
CA ASP A 324 -17.55 -6.65 36.52
C ASP A 324 -16.05 -6.74 36.83
N ALA A 325 -15.69 -6.44 38.07
CA ALA A 325 -14.32 -6.45 38.58
C ALA A 325 -14.13 -7.48 39.71
N SER A 326 -15.07 -8.42 39.85
CA SER A 326 -15.08 -9.43 40.93
C SER A 326 -13.75 -10.19 41.06
N GLN A 327 -13.12 -10.51 39.93
CA GLN A 327 -11.82 -11.19 39.86
C GLN A 327 -10.70 -10.35 40.51
N TYR A 328 -10.74 -9.04 40.36
CA TYR A 328 -9.77 -8.10 40.95
C TYR A 328 -10.07 -7.81 42.42
N THR A 329 -11.34 -7.58 42.76
CA THR A 329 -11.74 -7.29 44.14
C THR A 329 -11.44 -8.46 45.08
N SER A 330 -11.54 -9.70 44.58
CA SER A 330 -11.13 -10.90 45.32
C SER A 330 -9.65 -10.91 45.73
N LYS A 331 -8.81 -10.11 45.04
CA LYS A 331 -7.37 -9.95 45.30
C LYS A 331 -7.03 -8.66 46.05
N GLY A 332 -8.05 -7.90 46.47
CA GLY A 332 -7.89 -6.62 47.17
C GLY A 332 -7.65 -5.41 46.26
N ILE A 333 -7.87 -5.54 44.95
CA ILE A 333 -7.74 -4.46 43.97
C ILE A 333 -9.12 -3.82 43.78
N LYS A 334 -9.21 -2.51 43.94
CA LYS A 334 -10.50 -1.81 43.89
C LYS A 334 -10.93 -1.62 42.43
N LYS A 335 -12.24 -1.75 42.17
CA LYS A 335 -12.83 -1.54 40.83
C LYS A 335 -12.43 -0.21 40.19
N ASN A 336 -12.33 0.88 40.97
CA ASN A 336 -11.93 2.19 40.46
C ASN A 336 -10.51 2.22 39.88
N GLN A 337 -9.64 1.27 40.22
CA GLN A 337 -8.30 1.17 39.65
C GLN A 337 -8.31 0.60 38.23
N LEU A 338 -9.41 -0.02 37.80
CA LEU A 338 -9.58 -0.53 36.44
C LEU A 338 -10.19 0.53 35.50
N ILE A 339 -10.73 1.62 36.05
CA ILE A 339 -11.44 2.64 35.30
C ILE A 339 -10.42 3.69 34.83
N ALA A 340 -10.33 3.86 33.50
CA ALA A 340 -9.52 4.91 32.91
C ALA A 340 -10.12 6.31 33.19
N SER A 341 -9.28 7.33 33.28
CA SER A 341 -9.73 8.72 33.51
C SER A 341 -10.41 9.37 32.30
N GLY A 342 -10.25 8.77 31.11
CA GLY A 342 -10.79 9.23 29.84
C GLY A 342 -10.61 8.15 28.77
N PRO A 343 -11.14 8.36 27.55
CA PRO A 343 -10.87 7.48 26.43
C PRO A 343 -9.36 7.46 26.13
N PHE A 344 -8.86 6.30 25.71
CA PHE A 344 -7.49 6.18 25.22
C PHE A 344 -7.39 6.79 23.82
N ASP A 345 -6.28 7.45 23.53
CA ASP A 345 -6.03 8.02 22.20
C ASP A 345 -5.84 6.91 21.16
N ILE A 346 -6.59 7.03 20.06
CA ILE A 346 -6.57 6.10 18.94
C ILE A 346 -6.03 6.83 17.71
N ALA A 347 -5.07 6.21 17.02
CA ALA A 347 -4.48 6.79 15.81
C ALA A 347 -5.43 6.74 14.60
N GLU A 348 -6.27 5.71 14.53
CA GLU A 348 -7.19 5.43 13.43
C GLU A 348 -8.62 5.24 13.97
N PRO A 349 -9.29 6.31 14.42
CA PRO A 349 -10.62 6.20 15.02
C PRO A 349 -11.68 5.81 13.99
N VAL A 350 -12.71 5.10 14.43
CA VAL A 350 -13.91 4.81 13.64
C VAL A 350 -14.91 5.96 13.74
N LYS A 351 -15.75 6.12 12.72
CA LYS A 351 -16.92 7.01 12.77
C LYS A 351 -17.98 6.41 13.69
N ALA A 352 -17.89 6.76 14.97
CA ALA A 352 -18.80 6.23 15.98
C ALA A 352 -20.24 6.75 15.83
N GLU A 353 -21.20 5.85 15.98
CA GLU A 353 -22.64 6.14 16.06
C GLU A 353 -23.12 6.08 17.51
N SER A 354 -24.35 6.52 17.82
CA SER A 354 -24.96 6.17 19.11
C SER A 354 -25.19 4.65 19.18
N ALA A 355 -25.28 4.06 20.37
CA ALA A 355 -25.55 2.62 20.47
C ALA A 355 -26.87 2.21 19.81
N GLN A 356 -27.87 3.09 19.83
CA GLN A 356 -29.17 2.81 19.22
C GLN A 356 -29.12 2.91 17.69
N ASP A 357 -28.34 3.85 17.14
CA ASP A 357 -28.14 3.95 15.70
C ASP A 357 -27.31 2.77 15.20
N ALA A 358 -26.23 2.43 15.92
CA ALA A 358 -25.43 1.25 15.64
C ALA A 358 -26.26 -0.04 15.65
N TYR A 359 -27.23 -0.17 16.55
CA TYR A 359 -28.17 -1.29 16.50
C TYR A 359 -28.87 -1.36 15.12
N ASN A 360 -29.42 -0.26 14.64
CA ASN A 360 -30.11 -0.23 13.35
C ASN A 360 -29.14 -0.48 12.19
N SER A 361 -28.00 0.20 12.16
CA SER A 361 -26.99 0.09 11.11
C SER A 361 -26.43 -1.32 11.03
N VAL A 362 -26.05 -1.94 12.16
CA VAL A 362 -25.52 -3.32 12.21
C VAL A 362 -26.57 -4.33 11.73
N LEU A 363 -27.83 -4.19 12.16
CA LEU A 363 -28.90 -5.07 11.67
C LEU A 363 -29.15 -4.89 10.17
N ALA A 364 -28.93 -3.70 9.62
CA ALA A 364 -29.05 -3.45 8.18
C ALA A 364 -27.85 -3.99 7.39
N GLY A 365 -26.63 -3.80 7.89
CA GLY A 365 -25.40 -3.92 7.10
C GLY A 365 -24.42 -5.01 7.51
N ALA A 366 -24.55 -5.69 8.66
CA ALA A 366 -23.56 -6.71 9.02
C ALA A 366 -23.74 -8.05 8.28
N GLY A 367 -22.64 -8.76 8.05
CA GLY A 367 -22.57 -10.10 7.48
C GLY A 367 -22.25 -10.10 5.98
N ALA A 368 -22.09 -11.29 5.42
CA ALA A 368 -21.87 -11.45 3.98
C ALA A 368 -23.15 -11.12 3.20
N PHE A 369 -22.98 -10.34 2.13
CA PHE A 369 -24.04 -10.01 1.17
C PHE A 369 -23.86 -10.75 -0.17
N PRO A 370 -24.97 -11.14 -0.84
CA PRO A 370 -26.35 -11.06 -0.36
C PRO A 370 -26.59 -12.02 0.81
N ARG A 371 -27.29 -11.61 1.88
CA ARG A 371 -27.49 -12.44 3.08
C ARG A 371 -28.21 -13.75 2.73
N ASP A 372 -27.67 -14.87 3.20
CA ASP A 372 -28.35 -16.15 3.07
C ASP A 372 -29.48 -16.32 4.10
N ALA A 373 -30.23 -17.42 4.00
CA ALA A 373 -31.37 -17.68 4.88
C ALA A 373 -31.00 -17.73 6.37
N VAL A 374 -29.76 -18.12 6.70
CA VAL A 374 -29.27 -18.18 8.08
C VAL A 374 -28.97 -16.77 8.58
N ASP A 375 -28.24 -15.96 7.83
CA ASP A 375 -27.92 -14.57 8.21
C ASP A 375 -29.21 -13.74 8.36
N ALA A 376 -30.15 -13.90 7.43
CA ALA A 376 -31.46 -13.27 7.48
C ALA A 376 -32.26 -13.69 8.73
N ARG A 377 -32.25 -14.98 9.09
CA ARG A 377 -32.89 -15.49 10.31
C ARG A 377 -32.27 -14.86 11.56
N ILE A 378 -30.95 -14.86 11.67
CA ILE A 378 -30.24 -14.30 12.84
C ILE A 378 -30.61 -12.83 13.04
N VAL A 379 -30.57 -12.02 11.98
CA VAL A 379 -30.94 -10.60 12.06
C VAL A 379 -32.40 -10.42 12.45
N ASN A 380 -33.30 -11.24 11.90
CA ASN A 380 -34.71 -11.20 12.26
C ASN A 380 -34.94 -11.56 13.74
N GLU A 381 -34.28 -12.61 14.24
CA GLU A 381 -34.34 -13.01 15.65
C GLU A 381 -33.86 -11.90 16.59
N VAL A 382 -32.78 -11.20 16.23
CA VAL A 382 -32.29 -10.03 16.98
C VAL A 382 -33.31 -8.89 16.96
N LYS A 383 -33.94 -8.63 15.81
CA LYS A 383 -34.95 -7.59 15.64
C LYS A 383 -36.19 -7.85 16.50
N THR A 384 -36.76 -9.05 16.41
CA THR A 384 -37.98 -9.43 17.13
C THR A 384 -37.72 -9.76 18.60
N GLY A 385 -36.46 -10.01 18.99
CA GLY A 385 -36.12 -10.47 20.33
C GLY A 385 -36.54 -11.92 20.60
N THR A 386 -36.81 -12.70 19.56
CA THR A 386 -37.25 -14.11 19.66
C THR A 386 -36.14 -15.07 19.28
N ALA A 387 -36.14 -16.27 19.87
CA ALA A 387 -35.25 -17.36 19.49
C ALA A 387 -36.04 -18.68 19.57
N PRO A 388 -36.71 -19.10 18.49
CA PRO A 388 -37.66 -20.22 18.55
C PRO A 388 -36.95 -21.59 18.64
N HIS A 389 -35.72 -21.68 18.16
CA HIS A 389 -34.95 -22.93 18.11
C HIS A 389 -34.20 -23.20 19.41
N ARG A 390 -33.90 -24.48 19.69
CA ARG A 390 -33.13 -24.94 20.84
C ARG A 390 -32.24 -26.09 20.41
N GLY A 391 -31.10 -26.24 21.08
CA GLY A 391 -30.23 -27.40 20.91
C GLY A 391 -30.99 -28.71 21.13
N SER A 392 -30.90 -29.64 20.18
CA SER A 392 -31.60 -30.93 20.26
C SER A 392 -30.90 -31.97 21.15
N VAL A 393 -29.66 -31.70 21.57
CA VAL A 393 -28.87 -32.61 22.43
C VAL A 393 -28.96 -32.17 23.88
N ALA A 394 -28.46 -30.98 24.20
CA ALA A 394 -28.39 -30.46 25.56
C ALA A 394 -29.62 -29.63 25.95
N GLY A 395 -30.39 -29.11 24.97
CA GLY A 395 -31.62 -28.36 25.24
C GLY A 395 -31.44 -27.08 26.07
N ARG A 396 -30.21 -26.56 26.17
CA ARG A 396 -29.77 -25.63 27.22
C ARG A 396 -30.64 -24.39 27.33
N ALA A 397 -30.80 -23.65 26.24
CA ALA A 397 -31.56 -22.41 26.20
C ALA A 397 -32.04 -22.07 24.78
N ALA A 398 -33.07 -21.23 24.67
CA ALA A 398 -33.61 -20.79 23.40
C ALA A 398 -32.59 -19.95 22.60
N GLY A 399 -32.31 -20.37 21.37
CA GLY A 399 -31.28 -19.82 20.50
C GLY A 399 -29.87 -20.33 20.77
N ILE A 400 -29.66 -21.26 21.71
CA ILE A 400 -28.36 -21.92 21.91
C ILE A 400 -28.48 -23.34 21.33
N ILE A 401 -27.89 -23.54 20.16
CA ILE A 401 -28.03 -24.77 19.37
C ILE A 401 -26.86 -25.73 19.59
N ASP A 402 -27.08 -27.02 19.34
CA ASP A 402 -26.05 -28.06 19.44
C ASP A 402 -25.54 -28.46 18.05
N LYS A 403 -26.41 -28.37 17.03
CA LYS A 403 -26.06 -28.69 15.65
C LYS A 403 -26.73 -27.77 14.63
N PRO A 404 -26.13 -27.59 13.44
CA PRO A 404 -26.73 -26.76 12.38
C PRO A 404 -28.15 -27.18 12.00
N SER A 405 -28.48 -28.47 12.06
CA SER A 405 -29.82 -28.98 11.73
C SER A 405 -30.91 -28.56 12.72
N ASP A 406 -30.56 -28.08 13.92
CA ASP A 406 -31.52 -27.50 14.88
C ASP A 406 -32.22 -26.25 14.33
N VAL A 407 -31.64 -25.65 13.29
CA VAL A 407 -32.09 -24.40 12.66
C VAL A 407 -32.22 -24.53 11.14
N GLY A 408 -32.32 -25.77 10.63
CA GLY A 408 -32.52 -26.07 9.22
C GLY A 408 -31.26 -26.43 8.42
N GLY A 409 -30.07 -26.27 9.00
CA GLY A 409 -28.80 -26.63 8.35
C GLY A 409 -28.33 -25.65 7.28
N TYR A 410 -27.37 -26.10 6.46
CA TYR A 410 -26.80 -25.27 5.39
C TYR A 410 -27.84 -24.99 4.31
N PRO A 411 -28.03 -23.72 3.89
CA PRO A 411 -28.94 -23.41 2.81
C PRO A 411 -28.39 -23.90 1.46
N GLU A 412 -29.29 -24.09 0.50
CA GLU A 412 -28.93 -24.25 -0.91
C GLU A 412 -28.48 -22.91 -1.48
N TYR A 413 -27.38 -22.91 -2.24
CA TYR A 413 -26.82 -21.72 -2.86
C TYR A 413 -27.12 -21.74 -4.35
N LYS A 414 -27.71 -20.66 -4.85
CA LYS A 414 -28.01 -20.50 -6.28
C LYS A 414 -26.95 -19.63 -6.95
N THR A 415 -26.71 -19.90 -8.22
CA THR A 415 -25.82 -19.10 -9.09
C THR A 415 -26.66 -18.25 -10.03
N TYR A 416 -26.37 -16.95 -10.09
CA TYR A 416 -26.99 -15.97 -10.99
C TYR A 416 -26.07 -14.74 -11.11
N ASN A 417 -26.35 -13.80 -12.02
CA ASN A 417 -25.52 -12.59 -12.24
C ASN A 417 -24.04 -12.90 -12.51
N GLN A 418 -23.76 -13.93 -13.31
CA GLN A 418 -22.40 -14.17 -13.79
C GLN A 418 -22.00 -13.08 -14.79
N VAL A 419 -20.77 -12.61 -14.67
CA VAL A 419 -20.15 -11.62 -15.56
C VAL A 419 -19.30 -12.30 -16.62
N THR A 420 -18.97 -11.57 -17.69
CA THR A 420 -17.97 -12.00 -18.68
C THR A 420 -16.66 -11.32 -18.34
N ASP A 421 -15.58 -12.08 -18.30
CA ASP A 421 -14.20 -11.63 -18.04
C ASP A 421 -13.32 -12.39 -19.03
N ASN A 422 -13.10 -11.81 -20.21
CA ASN A 422 -12.45 -12.51 -21.33
C ASN A 422 -10.93 -12.63 -21.17
N ASP A 423 -10.30 -11.68 -20.49
CA ASP A 423 -8.85 -11.65 -20.29
C ASP A 423 -8.41 -12.12 -18.89
N HIS A 424 -9.37 -12.50 -18.04
CA HIS A 424 -9.19 -13.09 -16.72
C HIS A 424 -8.54 -12.14 -15.72
N ASP A 425 -8.89 -10.86 -15.80
CA ASP A 425 -8.28 -9.79 -15.03
C ASP A 425 -9.06 -9.44 -13.75
N GLY A 426 -10.21 -10.09 -13.54
CA GLY A 426 -11.07 -9.92 -12.37
C GLY A 426 -12.27 -9.03 -12.59
N MET A 427 -12.32 -8.27 -13.69
CA MET A 427 -13.35 -7.28 -14.00
C MET A 427 -14.41 -7.84 -14.97
N ASP A 428 -15.52 -7.11 -15.13
CA ASP A 428 -16.55 -7.44 -16.12
C ASP A 428 -16.26 -6.64 -17.40
N ASP A 429 -16.20 -7.31 -18.55
CA ASP A 429 -15.95 -6.69 -19.87
C ASP A 429 -16.84 -5.47 -20.13
N ALA A 430 -18.10 -5.54 -19.67
CA ALA A 430 -19.05 -4.45 -19.84
C ALA A 430 -18.70 -3.21 -18.97
N TRP A 431 -18.14 -3.44 -17.79
CA TRP A 431 -17.61 -2.39 -16.92
C TRP A 431 -16.35 -1.78 -17.52
N GLU A 432 -15.42 -2.61 -18.00
CA GLU A 432 -14.19 -2.17 -18.66
C GLU A 432 -14.49 -1.27 -19.87
N THR A 433 -15.34 -1.75 -20.77
CA THR A 433 -15.78 -1.00 -21.96
C THR A 433 -16.41 0.35 -21.57
N LYS A 434 -17.21 0.38 -20.51
CA LYS A 434 -17.87 1.60 -20.03
C LYS A 434 -16.86 2.66 -19.58
N TYR A 435 -15.74 2.25 -19.00
CA TYR A 435 -14.71 3.15 -18.46
C TYR A 435 -13.47 3.30 -19.34
N GLY A 436 -13.50 2.75 -20.56
CA GLY A 436 -12.45 2.93 -21.56
C GLY A 436 -11.21 2.06 -21.35
N LEU A 437 -11.37 0.94 -20.63
CA LEU A 437 -10.40 -0.15 -20.57
C LEU A 437 -10.59 -1.09 -21.76
N ASP A 438 -9.61 -1.97 -22.00
CA ASP A 438 -9.61 -2.92 -23.11
C ASP A 438 -9.89 -4.34 -22.57
N PRO A 439 -11.09 -4.93 -22.80
CA PRO A 439 -11.48 -6.26 -22.30
C PRO A 439 -10.65 -7.45 -22.81
N ALA A 440 -9.56 -7.17 -23.52
CA ALA A 440 -8.58 -8.14 -23.98
C ALA A 440 -7.18 -7.91 -23.36
N ASN A 441 -7.03 -6.98 -22.41
CA ASN A 441 -5.78 -6.53 -21.84
C ASN A 441 -5.75 -6.59 -20.31
N ALA A 442 -5.51 -7.79 -19.78
CA ALA A 442 -5.56 -8.02 -18.35
C ALA A 442 -4.59 -7.16 -17.50
N ALA A 443 -3.59 -6.52 -18.12
CA ALA A 443 -2.67 -5.65 -17.40
C ALA A 443 -3.33 -4.34 -16.94
N ASP A 444 -4.40 -3.89 -17.58
CA ASP A 444 -5.02 -2.59 -17.28
C ASP A 444 -5.86 -2.59 -15.99
N ARG A 445 -6.18 -3.77 -15.43
CA ARG A 445 -6.62 -3.96 -14.04
C ARG A 445 -5.81 -3.20 -12.99
N ASN A 446 -4.52 -2.97 -13.29
CA ASN A 446 -3.57 -2.29 -12.42
C ASN A 446 -3.35 -0.81 -12.78
N LEU A 447 -4.07 -0.26 -13.77
CA LEU A 447 -4.11 1.18 -13.97
C LEU A 447 -4.64 1.86 -12.71
N ILE A 448 -3.93 2.91 -12.28
CA ILE A 448 -4.23 3.62 -11.05
C ILE A 448 -5.19 4.76 -11.36
N LEU A 449 -6.23 4.90 -10.56
CA LEU A 449 -7.15 6.03 -10.58
C LEU A 449 -6.57 7.22 -9.81
N ALA A 450 -7.10 8.42 -10.04
CA ALA A 450 -6.81 9.63 -9.28
C ALA A 450 -7.11 9.47 -7.78
N SER A 451 -8.03 8.54 -7.43
CA SER A 451 -8.31 8.12 -6.06
C SER A 451 -7.17 7.29 -5.42
N GLY A 452 -6.25 6.78 -6.24
CA GLY A 452 -5.12 5.93 -5.84
C GLY A 452 -5.40 4.43 -5.81
N TYR A 453 -6.66 4.01 -6.01
CA TYR A 453 -7.03 2.60 -6.21
C TYR A 453 -6.67 2.13 -7.63
N THR A 454 -6.48 0.82 -7.83
CA THR A 454 -6.43 0.26 -9.19
C THR A 454 -7.82 0.17 -9.82
N ALA A 455 -7.89 -0.01 -11.14
CA ALA A 455 -9.14 -0.32 -11.85
C ALA A 455 -9.88 -1.50 -11.21
N LEU A 456 -9.16 -2.60 -10.95
CA LEU A 456 -9.72 -3.78 -10.28
C LEU A 456 -10.30 -3.44 -8.90
N GLU A 457 -9.59 -2.66 -8.09
CA GLU A 457 -10.07 -2.27 -6.76
C GLU A 457 -11.33 -1.42 -6.86
N ASP A 458 -11.39 -0.47 -7.80
CA ASP A 458 -12.58 0.34 -8.02
C ASP A 458 -13.78 -0.51 -8.44
N TYR A 459 -13.58 -1.44 -9.39
CA TYR A 459 -14.61 -2.40 -9.80
C TYR A 459 -15.15 -3.21 -8.62
N ILE A 460 -14.28 -3.90 -7.85
CA ILE A 460 -14.74 -4.78 -6.76
C ILE A 460 -15.29 -4.01 -5.55
N ASN A 461 -14.92 -2.74 -5.37
CA ASN A 461 -15.52 -1.86 -4.37
C ASN A 461 -16.90 -1.35 -4.85
N GLY A 462 -17.04 -1.04 -6.14
CA GLY A 462 -18.32 -0.70 -6.77
C GLY A 462 -19.38 -1.79 -6.62
N LEU A 463 -18.99 -3.07 -6.65
CA LEU A 463 -19.89 -4.20 -6.36
C LEU A 463 -20.53 -4.13 -4.95
N CYS A 464 -19.88 -3.43 -4.02
CA CYS A 464 -20.38 -3.19 -2.65
C CYS A 464 -21.15 -1.87 -2.51
N GLY A 465 -21.37 -1.12 -3.60
CA GLY A 465 -21.96 0.22 -3.57
C GLY A 465 -21.00 1.31 -3.09
N GLU A 466 -19.70 1.03 -3.09
CA GLU A 466 -18.64 1.97 -2.69
C GLU A 466 -18.08 2.69 -3.92
N GLU A 467 -18.97 3.36 -4.67
CA GLU A 467 -18.62 4.01 -5.93
C GLU A 467 -17.69 5.20 -5.72
N ILE A 468 -16.61 5.25 -6.50
CA ILE A 468 -15.70 6.39 -6.61
C ILE A 468 -15.77 6.89 -8.07
N ALA A 469 -15.39 8.15 -8.29
CA ALA A 469 -15.21 8.65 -9.65
C ALA A 469 -14.10 7.86 -10.34
N VAL A 470 -14.45 7.18 -11.44
CA VAL A 470 -13.49 6.47 -12.30
C VAL A 470 -12.76 7.48 -13.17
N GLU A 471 -11.74 8.09 -12.58
CA GLU A 471 -10.82 8.99 -13.26
C GLU A 471 -9.42 8.40 -13.19
N PHE A 472 -8.88 7.92 -14.31
CA PHE A 472 -7.52 7.38 -14.34
C PHE A 472 -6.49 8.46 -14.01
N ALA A 473 -5.53 8.12 -13.16
CA ALA A 473 -4.42 8.99 -12.84
C ALA A 473 -3.65 9.30 -14.12
N LYS A 474 -3.34 10.58 -14.33
CA LYS A 474 -2.47 11.04 -15.41
C LYS A 474 -1.08 11.28 -14.82
N PRO A 475 -0.19 10.26 -14.81
CA PRO A 475 1.17 10.41 -14.27
C PRO A 475 2.00 11.41 -15.09
N TYR A 476 1.57 11.66 -16.33
CA TYR A 476 2.15 12.63 -17.24
C TYR A 476 1.06 13.60 -17.69
N ASP A 477 1.44 14.86 -17.83
CA ASP A 477 0.57 15.93 -18.30
C ASP A 477 0.52 15.95 -19.85
N MET A 478 1.55 15.39 -20.50
CA MET A 478 1.68 15.26 -21.95
C MET A 478 2.47 14.00 -22.32
N VAL A 479 2.13 13.37 -23.44
CA VAL A 479 2.84 12.24 -24.03
C VAL A 479 3.33 12.58 -25.43
N VAL A 480 4.61 12.31 -25.72
CA VAL A 480 5.22 12.44 -27.05
C VAL A 480 5.42 11.04 -27.64
N ALA A 481 4.89 10.79 -28.82
CA ALA A 481 5.09 9.54 -29.55
C ALA A 481 5.11 9.79 -31.08
N GLN A 482 6.19 9.41 -31.75
CA GLN A 482 6.35 9.62 -33.21
C GLN A 482 5.32 8.86 -34.06
N ASP A 483 4.74 7.79 -33.52
CA ASP A 483 3.70 6.97 -34.17
C ASP A 483 2.29 7.57 -34.09
N GLY A 484 2.12 8.71 -33.40
CA GLY A 484 0.84 9.39 -33.21
C GLY A 484 0.00 8.85 -32.05
N SER A 485 0.53 7.92 -31.24
CA SER A 485 -0.15 7.38 -30.05
C SER A 485 -0.08 8.28 -28.80
N GLY A 486 0.51 9.47 -28.92
CA GLY A 486 0.63 10.48 -27.86
C GLY A 486 -0.04 11.80 -28.24
N ASP A 487 -0.02 12.77 -27.32
CA ASP A 487 -0.56 14.11 -27.53
C ASP A 487 0.24 14.92 -28.58
N PHE A 488 1.54 14.61 -28.71
CA PHE A 488 2.47 15.25 -29.64
C PHE A 488 3.32 14.22 -30.38
N THR A 489 3.76 14.55 -31.59
CA THR A 489 4.69 13.70 -32.37
C THR A 489 6.14 14.15 -32.27
N THR A 490 6.40 15.35 -31.71
CA THR A 490 7.74 15.92 -31.53
C THR A 490 7.93 16.40 -30.11
N ILE A 491 9.17 16.35 -29.61
CA ILE A 491 9.50 16.79 -28.25
C ILE A 491 9.39 18.31 -28.16
N GLN A 492 9.84 19.06 -29.17
CA GLN A 492 9.77 20.53 -29.13
C GLN A 492 8.34 21.04 -29.01
N SER A 493 7.36 20.43 -29.71
CA SER A 493 5.97 20.89 -29.64
C SER A 493 5.35 20.69 -28.25
N ALA A 494 5.68 19.60 -27.55
CA ALA A 494 5.29 19.41 -26.15
C ALA A 494 5.97 20.42 -25.21
N LEU A 495 7.26 20.68 -25.42
CA LEU A 495 8.00 21.70 -24.66
C LEU A 495 7.41 23.10 -24.87
N ASP A 496 6.95 23.43 -26.07
CA ASP A 496 6.33 24.71 -26.40
C ASP A 496 4.95 24.84 -25.75
N ALA A 497 4.16 23.76 -25.74
CA ALA A 497 2.82 23.70 -25.15
C ALA A 497 2.82 23.81 -23.61
N ALA A 498 3.90 23.39 -22.94
CA ALA A 498 4.00 23.47 -21.48
C ALA A 498 3.85 24.93 -20.97
N PRO A 499 3.05 25.20 -19.93
CA PRO A 499 2.83 26.57 -19.46
C PRO A 499 4.08 27.21 -18.86
N ASP A 500 4.36 28.46 -19.24
CA ASP A 500 5.46 29.27 -18.68
C ASP A 500 5.00 30.05 -17.44
N ASN A 501 4.53 29.34 -16.41
CA ASN A 501 3.92 29.92 -15.21
C ASN A 501 4.55 29.41 -13.89
N GLY A 502 5.66 28.69 -13.96
CA GLY A 502 6.34 28.11 -12.80
C GLY A 502 5.67 26.86 -12.22
N GLN A 503 4.64 26.30 -12.86
CA GLN A 503 4.10 24.99 -12.51
C GLN A 503 4.88 23.89 -13.23
N ARG A 504 4.98 22.71 -12.59
CA ARG A 504 5.69 21.57 -13.18
C ARG A 504 4.84 20.92 -14.27
N THR A 505 5.43 20.66 -15.43
CA THR A 505 4.85 19.84 -16.50
C THR A 505 5.67 18.57 -16.68
N ARG A 506 5.02 17.41 -16.59
CA ARG A 506 5.59 16.07 -16.74
C ARG A 506 5.28 15.56 -18.14
N ILE A 507 6.32 15.32 -18.92
CA ILE A 507 6.22 14.91 -20.32
C ILE A 507 6.84 13.52 -20.44
N LEU A 508 6.04 12.53 -20.83
CA LEU A 508 6.52 11.21 -21.22
C LEU A 508 6.96 11.25 -22.69
N VAL A 509 8.11 10.67 -23.01
CA VAL A 509 8.62 10.51 -24.37
C VAL A 509 8.72 9.02 -24.67
N LYS A 510 7.92 8.54 -25.62
CA LYS A 510 7.96 7.14 -26.05
C LYS A 510 9.22 6.83 -26.85
N ASN A 511 9.55 5.55 -26.92
CA ASN A 511 10.67 5.02 -27.69
C ASN A 511 10.71 5.59 -29.12
N GLY A 512 11.88 6.05 -29.55
CA GLY A 512 12.08 6.68 -30.85
C GLY A 512 13.40 7.44 -30.96
N THR A 513 13.84 7.65 -32.20
CA THR A 513 14.94 8.58 -32.50
C THR A 513 14.35 9.90 -32.97
N TYR A 514 14.48 10.91 -32.13
CA TYR A 514 13.99 12.27 -32.34
C TYR A 514 15.12 13.12 -32.92
N GLU A 515 15.12 13.28 -34.24
CA GLU A 515 16.02 14.19 -34.96
C GLU A 515 15.57 15.64 -34.80
N GLU A 516 15.77 16.19 -33.60
CA GLU A 516 15.28 17.51 -33.21
C GLU A 516 16.37 18.34 -32.53
N LYS A 517 16.38 19.64 -32.83
CA LYS A 517 17.12 20.63 -32.04
C LYS A 517 16.19 21.25 -31.01
N LEU A 518 16.47 21.02 -29.73
CA LEU A 518 15.54 21.32 -28.65
C LEU A 518 15.93 22.55 -27.82
N PHE A 519 14.90 23.25 -27.34
CA PHE A 519 15.01 24.49 -26.59
C PHE A 519 13.96 24.58 -25.47
N ILE A 520 14.42 24.92 -24.27
CA ILE A 520 13.57 25.51 -23.21
C ILE A 520 14.15 26.88 -22.88
N GLY A 521 13.48 27.94 -23.35
CA GLY A 521 14.13 29.24 -23.52
C GLY A 521 15.25 29.19 -24.57
N ASP A 522 16.02 30.26 -24.69
CA ASP A 522 17.07 30.36 -25.69
C ASP A 522 18.38 30.95 -25.12
N ARG A 523 19.32 31.33 -25.99
CA ARG A 523 20.59 31.92 -25.56
C ARG A 523 20.42 33.20 -24.73
N TRP A 524 19.47 34.04 -25.10
CA TRP A 524 19.26 35.41 -24.66
C TRP A 524 18.11 35.53 -23.67
N LYS A 525 17.12 34.63 -23.74
CA LYS A 525 15.91 34.67 -22.93
C LYS A 525 15.77 33.38 -22.11
N SER A 526 15.67 33.52 -20.79
CA SER A 526 15.30 32.40 -19.91
C SER A 526 13.78 32.19 -19.93
N SER A 527 13.37 30.97 -19.63
CA SER A 527 11.97 30.61 -19.35
C SER A 527 11.76 30.34 -17.86
N ASN A 528 10.54 30.51 -17.36
CA ASN A 528 10.12 30.10 -16.02
C ASN A 528 9.43 28.73 -16.02
N LYS A 529 9.38 28.02 -17.17
CA LYS A 529 8.88 26.64 -17.25
C LYS A 529 9.63 25.74 -16.28
N ILE A 530 8.90 24.86 -15.61
CA ILE A 530 9.46 23.78 -14.80
C ILE A 530 9.10 22.46 -15.49
N ILE A 531 10.07 21.76 -16.08
CA ILE A 531 9.81 20.57 -16.90
C ILE A 531 10.41 19.32 -16.25
N SER A 532 9.65 18.23 -16.27
CA SER A 532 10.16 16.86 -16.12
C SER A 532 10.01 16.13 -17.45
N LEU A 533 11.12 15.82 -18.13
CA LEU A 533 11.13 15.11 -19.41
C LEU A 533 11.59 13.66 -19.17
N ILE A 534 10.71 12.69 -19.38
CA ILE A 534 10.89 11.31 -18.93
C ILE A 534 10.77 10.38 -20.14
N GLY A 535 11.82 9.64 -20.46
CA GLY A 535 11.78 8.64 -21.52
C GLY A 535 11.27 7.28 -21.05
N GLU A 536 10.68 6.50 -21.94
CA GLU A 536 10.32 5.10 -21.69
C GLU A 536 11.55 4.24 -21.39
N ASP A 537 12.65 4.44 -22.13
CA ASP A 537 13.86 3.64 -22.06
C ASP A 537 15.06 4.46 -22.53
N VAL A 538 16.12 4.51 -21.71
CA VAL A 538 17.32 5.31 -21.97
C VAL A 538 18.00 4.95 -23.29
N ASP A 539 17.95 3.69 -23.71
CA ASP A 539 18.61 3.21 -24.93
C ASP A 539 17.77 3.41 -26.19
N LYS A 540 16.47 3.69 -26.03
CA LYS A 540 15.52 3.77 -27.15
C LYS A 540 14.93 5.16 -27.34
N VAL A 541 15.00 6.04 -26.35
CA VAL A 541 14.62 7.46 -26.50
C VAL A 541 15.88 8.28 -26.76
N VAL A 542 16.14 8.55 -28.05
CA VAL A 542 17.37 9.22 -28.50
C VAL A 542 17.02 10.56 -29.16
N ILE A 543 17.51 11.65 -28.58
CA ILE A 543 17.41 13.00 -29.14
C ILE A 543 18.73 13.30 -29.84
N THR A 544 18.69 13.64 -31.13
CA THR A 544 19.92 13.87 -31.89
C THR A 544 19.86 15.04 -32.87
N TRP A 545 20.96 15.80 -32.94
CA TRP A 545 21.11 16.90 -33.88
C TRP A 545 22.59 17.18 -34.16
N ASP A 546 22.97 17.34 -35.44
CA ASP A 546 24.35 17.52 -35.89
C ASP A 546 24.71 19.00 -36.12
N ASP A 547 24.93 19.74 -35.03
CA ASP A 547 25.49 21.11 -35.09
C ASP A 547 26.87 21.17 -34.45
N TYR A 548 27.69 22.10 -34.94
CA TYR A 548 29.05 22.31 -34.47
C TYR A 548 29.44 23.78 -34.59
N ASN A 549 30.42 24.20 -33.80
CA ASN A 549 30.94 25.55 -33.81
C ASN A 549 31.39 25.96 -35.21
N GLY A 550 30.88 27.09 -35.69
CA GLY A 550 31.16 27.64 -37.01
C GLY A 550 30.16 27.27 -38.10
N LYS A 551 29.25 26.32 -37.86
CA LYS A 551 28.16 25.96 -38.80
C LYS A 551 27.13 27.09 -38.88
N MET A 552 26.60 27.38 -40.07
CA MET A 552 25.44 28.27 -40.20
C MET A 552 24.18 27.50 -39.78
N ILE A 553 23.39 28.08 -38.88
CA ILE A 553 22.23 27.44 -38.26
C ILE A 553 21.04 28.39 -38.17
N ASP A 554 19.85 27.83 -38.25
CA ASP A 554 18.63 28.49 -37.76
C ASP A 554 18.59 28.39 -36.23
N TYR A 555 18.29 29.49 -35.55
CA TYR A 555 18.30 29.55 -34.09
C TYR A 555 17.11 30.37 -33.56
N PRO A 556 16.41 29.91 -32.51
CA PRO A 556 15.26 30.65 -31.97
C PRO A 556 15.59 32.09 -31.60
N GLY A 557 14.67 33.01 -31.94
CA GLY A 557 14.83 34.44 -31.68
C GLY A 557 15.76 35.17 -32.66
N LYS A 558 16.03 34.58 -33.83
CA LYS A 558 16.78 35.19 -34.94
C LYS A 558 16.04 35.00 -36.25
N ASP A 559 15.95 36.08 -37.02
CA ASP A 559 15.29 36.07 -38.34
C ASP A 559 16.22 35.53 -39.43
N ASP A 560 17.54 35.69 -39.28
CA ASP A 560 18.57 35.19 -40.18
C ASP A 560 19.40 34.07 -39.54
N GLN A 561 20.00 33.22 -40.38
CA GLN A 561 20.97 32.23 -39.92
C GLN A 561 22.13 32.88 -39.18
N ILE A 562 22.51 32.26 -38.07
CA ILE A 562 23.68 32.66 -37.29
C ILE A 562 24.80 31.64 -37.47
N LYS A 563 26.03 32.10 -37.32
CA LYS A 563 27.17 31.20 -37.15
C LYS A 563 27.12 30.63 -35.73
N ALA A 564 26.98 29.31 -35.62
CA ALA A 564 26.91 28.61 -34.35
C ALA A 564 28.20 28.80 -33.54
N ASP A 565 28.07 28.92 -32.23
CA ASP A 565 29.19 28.91 -31.29
C ASP A 565 28.93 27.92 -30.16
N GLY A 566 29.86 27.84 -29.21
CA GLY A 566 29.77 26.97 -28.04
C GLY A 566 28.58 27.26 -27.10
N SER A 567 27.63 28.12 -27.45
CA SER A 567 26.37 28.29 -26.71
C SER A 567 25.12 28.12 -27.56
N THR A 568 25.27 27.88 -28.87
CA THR A 568 24.17 27.74 -29.83
C THR A 568 24.22 26.46 -30.67
N CYS A 569 25.32 25.70 -30.62
CA CYS A 569 25.46 24.40 -31.29
C CYS A 569 24.95 23.19 -30.48
N GLY A 570 24.23 23.42 -29.37
CA GLY A 570 23.66 22.34 -28.56
C GLY A 570 22.52 21.60 -29.24
N THR A 571 22.53 20.26 -29.23
CA THR A 571 21.35 19.44 -29.58
C THR A 571 20.17 19.79 -28.67
N PHE A 572 20.41 19.94 -27.36
CA PHE A 572 19.40 20.39 -26.41
C PHE A 572 19.93 21.55 -25.54
N THR A 573 19.26 22.71 -25.61
CA THR A 573 19.56 23.89 -24.78
C THR A 573 18.46 24.12 -23.74
N ILE A 574 18.86 24.17 -22.45
CA ILE A 574 17.92 24.34 -21.33
C ILE A 574 18.28 25.60 -20.53
N ASN A 575 17.49 26.66 -20.72
CA ASN A 575 17.59 27.93 -20.00
C ASN A 575 16.33 28.19 -19.16
N ALA A 576 16.01 27.25 -18.27
CA ALA A 576 14.88 27.30 -17.35
C ALA A 576 15.24 26.61 -16.01
N PRO A 577 14.66 27.01 -14.87
CA PRO A 577 15.00 26.43 -13.57
C PRO A 577 14.36 25.03 -13.36
N ASP A 578 14.88 24.28 -12.38
CA ASP A 578 14.22 23.08 -11.82
C ASP A 578 13.88 21.98 -12.84
N PHE A 579 14.67 21.90 -13.91
CA PHE A 579 14.55 20.89 -14.96
C PHE A 579 14.94 19.50 -14.46
N TYR A 580 14.09 18.52 -14.77
CA TYR A 580 14.33 17.10 -14.52
C TYR A 580 14.35 16.32 -15.83
N MET A 581 15.31 15.42 -16.01
CA MET A 581 15.33 14.48 -17.13
C MET A 581 15.69 13.08 -16.68
N GLU A 582 14.94 12.08 -17.17
CA GLU A 582 15.15 10.68 -16.84
C GLU A 582 15.01 9.78 -18.07
N ASN A 583 15.83 8.73 -18.17
CA ASN A 583 15.74 7.70 -19.20
C ASN A 583 15.80 8.23 -20.65
N ILE A 584 16.63 9.24 -20.90
CA ILE A 584 16.80 9.84 -22.24
C ILE A 584 18.27 9.88 -22.63
N THR A 585 18.53 9.58 -23.90
CA THR A 585 19.82 9.80 -24.55
C THR A 585 19.78 11.11 -25.34
N VAL A 586 20.72 12.03 -25.09
CA VAL A 586 20.95 13.25 -25.88
C VAL A 586 22.28 13.12 -26.59
N LYS A 587 22.29 13.20 -27.92
CA LYS A 587 23.45 12.91 -28.76
C LYS A 587 23.72 13.99 -29.79
N ASN A 588 24.95 14.50 -29.80
CA ASN A 588 25.48 15.23 -30.94
C ASN A 588 26.48 14.34 -31.71
N PRO A 589 26.17 13.91 -32.94
CA PRO A 589 27.02 12.99 -33.69
C PRO A 589 28.24 13.68 -34.34
N SER A 590 28.32 15.01 -34.32
CA SER A 590 29.33 15.75 -35.08
C SER A 590 30.76 15.43 -34.64
N THR A 591 31.68 15.42 -35.62
CA THR A 591 33.12 15.24 -35.42
C THR A 591 33.94 16.43 -35.93
N GLN A 592 33.29 17.46 -36.49
CA GLN A 592 33.96 18.53 -37.25
C GLN A 592 34.64 19.60 -36.38
N ALA A 593 34.00 20.00 -35.28
CA ALA A 593 34.49 21.02 -34.34
C ALA A 593 33.87 20.78 -32.94
N GLN A 594 33.89 21.78 -32.05
CA GLN A 594 33.14 21.72 -30.79
C GLN A 594 31.65 21.50 -31.08
N ALA A 595 31.07 20.43 -30.52
CA ALA A 595 29.73 19.97 -30.84
C ALA A 595 29.03 19.50 -29.57
N ILE A 596 28.10 20.33 -29.09
CA ILE A 596 27.48 20.14 -27.78
C ILE A 596 26.24 19.26 -27.94
N ALA A 597 26.14 18.22 -27.13
CA ALA A 597 24.92 17.44 -26.98
C ALA A 597 23.96 18.17 -26.03
N LEU A 598 24.41 18.48 -24.81
CA LEU A 598 23.58 19.10 -23.79
C LEU A 598 24.18 20.42 -23.29
N CYS A 599 23.46 21.52 -23.51
CA CYS A 599 23.80 22.85 -23.02
C CYS A 599 22.85 23.28 -21.89
N GLN A 600 23.30 23.19 -20.64
CA GLN A 600 22.52 23.63 -19.48
C GLN A 600 22.88 25.05 -19.07
N LYS A 601 21.84 25.87 -18.87
CA LYS A 601 21.95 27.30 -18.54
C LYS A 601 21.05 27.72 -17.37
N GLY A 602 20.03 26.92 -17.04
CA GLY A 602 19.19 27.08 -15.86
C GLY A 602 19.86 26.63 -14.57
N ASP A 603 19.15 26.70 -13.44
CA ASP A 603 19.65 26.32 -12.11
C ASP A 603 18.84 25.16 -11.54
N ARG A 604 19.48 24.31 -10.72
CA ARG A 604 18.88 23.16 -10.02
C ARG A 604 18.37 22.07 -10.97
N HIS A 605 19.15 21.70 -11.97
CA HIS A 605 18.76 20.58 -12.81
C HIS A 605 19.16 19.24 -12.20
N VAL A 606 18.33 18.22 -12.45
CA VAL A 606 18.58 16.84 -12.06
C VAL A 606 18.43 15.94 -13.28
N LEU A 607 19.48 15.16 -13.56
CA LEU A 607 19.46 14.10 -14.57
C LEU A 607 19.62 12.74 -13.89
N LYS A 608 18.76 11.79 -14.24
CA LYS A 608 18.80 10.42 -13.72
C LYS A 608 18.79 9.42 -14.87
N ASN A 609 19.70 8.45 -14.86
CA ASN A 609 19.72 7.39 -15.88
C ASN A 609 19.67 7.94 -17.33
N CYS A 610 20.46 8.96 -17.63
CA CYS A 610 20.53 9.60 -18.94
C CYS A 610 21.87 9.32 -19.62
N LYS A 611 21.92 9.40 -20.96
CA LYS A 611 23.18 9.36 -21.71
C LYS A 611 23.42 10.66 -22.47
N ILE A 612 24.54 11.31 -22.24
CA ILE A 612 24.93 12.55 -22.93
C ILE A 612 26.14 12.23 -23.81
N LEU A 613 25.92 12.13 -25.12
CA LEU A 613 26.86 11.51 -26.05
C LEU A 613 27.37 12.52 -27.07
N GLY A 614 28.69 12.64 -27.21
CA GLY A 614 29.28 13.54 -28.19
C GLY A 614 30.77 13.30 -28.39
N ASN A 615 31.46 14.31 -28.90
CA ASN A 615 32.89 14.27 -29.20
C ASN A 615 33.63 15.35 -28.40
N GLN A 616 33.88 16.51 -29.01
CA GLN A 616 34.48 17.65 -28.33
C GLN A 616 33.36 18.52 -27.77
N ASP A 617 33.51 19.00 -26.52
CA ASP A 617 32.53 19.87 -25.85
C ASP A 617 31.14 19.23 -25.64
N THR A 618 31.05 17.90 -25.45
CA THR A 618 29.78 17.17 -25.35
C THR A 618 28.77 17.81 -24.40
N HIS A 619 29.21 18.21 -23.19
CA HIS A 619 28.33 18.72 -22.16
C HIS A 619 28.81 20.07 -21.61
N ARG A 620 27.99 21.09 -21.84
CA ARG A 620 28.25 22.46 -21.41
C ARG A 620 27.39 22.83 -20.22
N THR A 621 28.04 23.36 -19.18
CA THR A 621 27.40 23.87 -17.98
C THR A 621 27.45 25.41 -17.93
N LYS A 622 26.97 26.03 -16.86
CA LYS A 622 26.98 27.50 -16.72
C LYS A 622 27.39 27.92 -15.31
N LYS A 623 28.30 28.88 -15.25
CA LYS A 623 28.71 29.56 -14.02
C LYS A 623 27.54 30.01 -13.15
N GLY A 624 27.63 29.72 -11.85
CA GLY A 624 26.66 30.11 -10.83
C GLY A 624 25.38 29.28 -10.82
N ARG A 625 25.38 28.10 -11.47
CA ARG A 625 24.25 27.19 -11.56
C ARG A 625 24.60 25.81 -11.02
N ARG A 626 23.59 25.11 -10.47
CA ARG A 626 23.73 23.81 -9.79
C ARG A 626 23.12 22.69 -10.61
N TYR A 627 23.84 21.58 -10.70
CA TYR A 627 23.46 20.41 -11.48
C TYR A 627 23.79 19.12 -10.74
N PHE A 628 22.88 18.15 -10.78
CA PHE A 628 23.07 16.83 -10.19
C PHE A 628 22.80 15.75 -11.23
N TYR A 629 23.71 14.78 -11.32
CA TYR A 629 23.64 13.65 -12.26
C TYR A 629 23.73 12.36 -11.48
N TYR A 630 22.76 11.48 -11.66
CA TYR A 630 22.71 10.19 -10.99
C TYR A 630 22.60 9.07 -12.01
N ASN A 631 23.48 8.08 -11.92
CA ASN A 631 23.48 6.92 -12.80
C ASN A 631 23.50 7.29 -14.31
N CYS A 632 24.19 8.37 -14.67
CA CYS A 632 24.24 8.85 -16.06
C CYS A 632 25.50 8.36 -16.78
N GLU A 633 25.44 8.27 -18.11
CA GLU A 633 26.61 8.11 -18.98
C GLU A 633 26.94 9.45 -19.65
N ILE A 634 28.20 9.88 -19.60
CA ILE A 634 28.67 11.06 -20.33
C ILE A 634 29.86 10.66 -21.19
N GLU A 635 29.73 10.79 -22.50
CA GLU A 635 30.73 10.34 -23.48
C GLU A 635 31.35 11.50 -24.27
N GLY A 636 32.67 11.53 -24.37
CA GLY A 636 33.36 12.43 -25.28
C GLY A 636 34.87 12.24 -25.35
N GLY A 637 35.54 13.18 -26.01
CA GLY A 637 36.98 13.13 -26.27
C GLY A 637 37.75 14.31 -25.67
N VAL A 638 37.49 15.51 -26.16
CA VAL A 638 38.20 16.73 -25.77
C VAL A 638 37.25 17.64 -25.01
N ASP A 639 37.64 18.04 -23.79
CA ASP A 639 36.93 18.99 -22.94
C ASP A 639 35.43 18.68 -22.78
N PHE A 640 35.07 17.39 -22.71
CA PHE A 640 33.70 16.98 -22.95
C PHE A 640 32.74 17.26 -21.77
N ILE A 641 33.27 17.67 -20.61
CA ILE A 641 32.52 18.30 -19.51
C ILE A 641 33.20 19.64 -19.18
N TYR A 642 32.56 20.76 -19.49
CA TYR A 642 33.22 22.07 -19.41
C TYR A 642 32.33 23.23 -18.95
N ALA A 643 32.96 24.40 -18.79
CA ALA A 643 32.43 25.64 -18.22
C ALA A 643 32.34 25.64 -16.68
N GLY A 644 31.45 26.41 -16.07
CA GLY A 644 31.53 26.79 -14.64
C GLY A 644 30.40 26.32 -13.73
N GLY A 645 29.61 25.32 -14.11
CA GLY A 645 28.56 24.80 -13.23
C GLY A 645 29.09 24.17 -11.94
N THR A 646 28.33 24.26 -10.85
CA THR A 646 28.51 23.39 -9.68
C THR A 646 27.83 22.06 -9.97
N CYS A 647 28.62 21.08 -10.38
CA CYS A 647 28.11 19.80 -10.89
C CYS A 647 28.48 18.67 -9.93
N TYR A 648 27.51 17.85 -9.56
CA TYR A 648 27.74 16.66 -8.76
C TYR A 648 27.28 15.42 -9.53
N PHE A 649 28.26 14.64 -10.00
CA PHE A 649 28.08 13.37 -10.69
C PHE A 649 28.21 12.24 -9.67
N TYR A 650 27.16 11.45 -9.52
CA TYR A 650 27.11 10.33 -8.58
C TYR A 650 26.78 9.03 -9.30
N GLN A 651 27.61 8.01 -9.11
CA GLN A 651 27.44 6.70 -9.75
C GLN A 651 27.32 6.77 -11.27
N CYS A 652 28.04 7.72 -11.90
CA CYS A 652 27.99 7.92 -13.35
C CYS A 652 29.11 7.13 -14.05
N ASN A 653 28.89 6.79 -15.32
CA ASN A 653 29.91 6.30 -16.23
C ASN A 653 30.42 7.45 -17.11
N ILE A 654 31.71 7.76 -17.03
CA ILE A 654 32.36 8.85 -17.75
C ILE A 654 33.26 8.22 -18.82
N VAL A 655 32.86 8.33 -20.08
CA VAL A 655 33.38 7.51 -21.18
C VAL A 655 34.24 8.34 -22.13
N SER A 656 35.54 8.03 -22.18
CA SER A 656 36.44 8.61 -23.17
C SER A 656 36.30 7.86 -24.50
N ASN A 657 35.98 8.55 -25.60
CA ASN A 657 35.88 7.94 -26.94
C ASN A 657 37.09 8.21 -27.85
N LYS A 658 38.01 9.06 -27.43
CA LYS A 658 39.33 9.31 -28.06
C LYS A 658 40.29 9.94 -27.05
N ALA A 659 41.56 10.03 -27.41
CA ALA A 659 42.56 10.76 -26.63
C ALA A 659 42.11 12.21 -26.38
N GLY A 660 42.29 12.71 -25.16
CA GLY A 660 41.86 14.07 -24.80
C GLY A 660 41.71 14.32 -23.31
N TYR A 661 40.67 15.07 -22.93
CA TYR A 661 40.52 15.65 -21.60
C TYR A 661 39.07 15.51 -21.14
N VAL A 662 38.88 14.91 -19.97
CA VAL A 662 37.54 14.69 -19.41
C VAL A 662 36.88 16.01 -19.01
N THR A 663 37.59 16.87 -18.28
CA THR A 663 37.05 18.13 -17.78
C THR A 663 37.83 19.36 -18.24
N ALA A 664 37.12 20.46 -18.47
CA ALA A 664 37.69 21.79 -18.73
C ALA A 664 36.92 22.88 -17.96
N PRO A 665 37.11 22.98 -16.63
CA PRO A 665 36.39 23.95 -15.81
C PRO A 665 36.83 25.39 -16.09
N GLU A 666 35.86 26.32 -16.15
CA GLU A 666 36.10 27.78 -16.22
C GLU A 666 36.27 28.41 -14.83
N ASP A 667 36.71 29.67 -14.78
CA ASP A 667 36.90 30.42 -13.54
C ASP A 667 35.62 30.53 -12.69
N VAL A 668 35.62 29.88 -11.52
CA VAL A 668 34.63 30.06 -10.44
C VAL A 668 35.35 30.20 -9.09
N PRO A 669 34.72 30.78 -8.06
CA PRO A 669 35.30 30.78 -6.70
C PRO A 669 35.53 29.34 -6.23
N ALA A 670 36.67 29.02 -5.60
CA ALA A 670 36.91 27.66 -5.11
C ALA A 670 35.87 27.22 -4.06
N PHE A 671 35.47 28.14 -3.18
CA PHE A 671 34.39 27.95 -2.22
C PHE A 671 33.82 29.30 -1.75
N GLU A 672 32.65 29.26 -1.12
CA GLU A 672 32.12 30.35 -0.29
C GLU A 672 31.88 29.88 1.15
N LYS A 673 31.94 30.81 2.10
CA LYS A 673 31.62 30.54 3.50
C LYS A 673 30.12 30.73 3.71
N MET A 674 29.42 29.66 4.06
CA MET A 674 28.00 29.72 4.40
C MET A 674 27.76 30.31 5.78
N SER A 675 26.54 30.78 6.04
CA SER A 675 26.11 31.38 7.32
C SER A 675 26.29 30.45 8.54
N ASN A 676 26.30 29.14 8.33
CA ASN A 676 26.56 28.12 9.34
C ASN A 676 28.06 27.81 9.55
N GLY A 677 28.96 28.60 8.95
CA GLY A 677 30.40 28.42 9.05
C GLY A 677 30.99 27.28 8.20
N LYS A 678 30.18 26.55 7.42
CA LYS A 678 30.68 25.53 6.47
C LYS A 678 31.07 26.15 5.13
N ASN A 679 31.93 25.47 4.38
CA ASN A 679 32.31 25.88 3.03
C ASN A 679 31.36 25.20 2.02
N LEU A 680 30.79 25.97 1.09
CA LEU A 680 30.18 25.46 -0.13
C LEU A 680 31.22 25.51 -1.24
N TYR A 681 31.61 24.36 -1.78
CA TYR A 681 32.61 24.26 -2.83
C TYR A 681 31.96 24.32 -4.21
N TYR A 682 32.66 24.94 -5.17
CA TYR A 682 32.23 25.04 -6.56
C TYR A 682 33.15 24.24 -7.48
N GLY A 683 32.66 23.89 -8.66
CA GLY A 683 33.38 23.10 -9.66
C GLY A 683 32.67 21.79 -9.97
N PHE A 684 33.43 20.82 -10.49
CA PHE A 684 32.89 19.52 -10.87
C PHE A 684 33.29 18.44 -9.86
N PHE A 685 32.31 17.74 -9.31
CA PHE A 685 32.51 16.69 -8.31
C PHE A 685 32.04 15.37 -8.88
N PHE A 686 32.92 14.39 -8.94
CA PHE A 686 32.62 13.02 -9.36
C PHE A 686 32.77 12.12 -8.14
N ASN A 687 31.72 11.38 -7.80
CA ASN A 687 31.74 10.49 -6.65
C ASN A 687 31.20 9.11 -7.03
N ASP A 688 31.97 8.06 -6.72
CA ASP A 688 31.64 6.66 -7.06
C ASP A 688 31.37 6.47 -8.57
N CYS A 689 32.05 7.25 -9.41
CA CYS A 689 31.96 7.15 -10.86
C CYS A 689 32.98 6.18 -11.45
N ASP A 690 32.62 5.59 -12.58
CA ASP A 690 33.54 4.84 -13.44
C ASP A 690 34.08 5.75 -14.54
N LEU A 691 35.40 5.81 -14.69
CA LEU A 691 36.03 6.42 -15.86
C LEU A 691 36.45 5.28 -16.79
N THR A 692 35.74 5.14 -17.90
CA THR A 692 35.92 4.07 -18.89
C THR A 692 36.27 4.65 -20.25
N ALA A 693 36.64 3.80 -21.21
CA ALA A 693 36.91 4.23 -22.56
C ALA A 693 36.36 3.26 -23.60
N LYS A 694 35.99 3.80 -24.77
CA LYS A 694 35.63 2.98 -25.93
C LYS A 694 36.85 2.21 -26.42
N ALA A 695 36.59 1.14 -27.17
CA ALA A 695 37.63 0.38 -27.84
C ALA A 695 38.47 1.30 -28.76
N GLY A 696 39.80 1.13 -28.71
CA GLY A 696 40.74 1.93 -29.51
C GLY A 696 41.33 3.16 -28.80
N VAL A 697 40.84 3.54 -27.61
CA VAL A 697 41.46 4.59 -26.81
C VAL A 697 42.69 4.04 -26.08
N GLY A 698 43.86 4.60 -26.39
CA GLY A 698 45.14 4.12 -25.88
C GLY A 698 45.34 4.32 -24.37
N ALA A 699 46.14 3.46 -23.76
CA ALA A 699 46.55 3.62 -22.36
C ALA A 699 47.28 4.98 -22.14
N GLY A 700 46.95 5.67 -21.06
CA GLY A 700 47.52 6.96 -20.71
C GLY A 700 47.28 8.11 -21.71
N SER A 701 46.32 7.96 -22.64
CA SER A 701 46.05 8.95 -23.69
C SER A 701 45.06 10.06 -23.27
N CYS A 702 44.41 9.92 -22.13
CA CYS A 702 43.40 10.86 -21.64
C CYS A 702 43.80 11.46 -20.29
N TYR A 703 43.41 12.70 -20.00
CA TYR A 703 43.61 13.32 -18.68
C TYR A 703 42.26 13.58 -18.00
N LEU A 704 42.25 13.59 -16.66
CA LEU A 704 41.09 13.96 -15.83
C LEU A 704 40.60 15.38 -16.13
N GLY A 705 41.50 16.25 -16.58
CA GLY A 705 41.13 17.56 -17.12
C GLY A 705 42.30 18.49 -17.35
N ARG A 706 41.97 19.69 -17.82
CA ARG A 706 42.86 20.85 -17.97
C ARG A 706 42.13 22.15 -17.61
N PRO A 707 42.79 23.16 -17.05
CA PRO A 707 42.13 24.37 -16.59
C PRO A 707 41.75 25.29 -17.76
N TRP A 708 40.45 25.45 -18.05
CA TRP A 708 39.99 26.52 -18.96
C TRP A 708 40.01 27.89 -18.29
N GLY A 709 39.85 27.92 -16.97
CA GLY A 709 40.22 29.02 -16.09
C GLY A 709 41.15 28.56 -14.96
N GLU A 710 41.96 29.47 -14.43
CA GLU A 710 42.98 29.19 -13.41
C GLU A 710 42.42 28.97 -12.00
N LYS A 711 41.15 29.34 -11.74
CA LYS A 711 40.60 29.44 -10.37
C LYS A 711 39.70 28.28 -9.94
N SER A 712 39.45 27.33 -10.83
CA SER A 712 38.53 26.20 -10.60
C SER A 712 39.18 24.86 -10.94
N GLY A 713 38.54 23.79 -10.47
CA GLY A 713 39.00 22.44 -10.71
C GLY A 713 37.88 21.41 -10.63
N SER A 714 38.26 20.18 -10.89
CA SER A 714 37.39 19.01 -10.76
C SER A 714 37.93 18.09 -9.65
N VAL A 715 37.04 17.41 -8.94
CA VAL A 715 37.37 16.51 -7.85
C VAL A 715 36.79 15.13 -8.16
N PHE A 716 37.64 14.11 -8.14
CA PHE A 716 37.26 12.70 -8.33
C PHE A 716 37.42 11.95 -7.01
N MET A 717 36.32 11.42 -6.48
CA MET A 717 36.23 10.76 -5.17
C MET A 717 35.68 9.35 -5.35
N ASN A 718 36.37 8.35 -4.78
CA ASN A 718 35.94 6.96 -4.87
C ASN A 718 35.72 6.46 -6.32
N CYS A 719 36.32 7.12 -7.30
CA CYS A 719 36.17 6.77 -8.71
C CYS A 719 37.11 5.63 -9.10
N ARG A 720 36.67 4.81 -10.05
CA ARG A 720 37.50 3.78 -10.67
C ARG A 720 38.06 4.33 -11.98
N LEU A 721 39.38 4.37 -12.12
CA LEU A 721 40.05 4.97 -13.27
C LEU A 721 40.54 3.86 -14.22
N GLY A 722 40.04 3.86 -15.47
CA GLY A 722 40.53 2.97 -16.51
C GLY A 722 41.96 3.30 -16.96
N SER A 723 42.64 2.35 -17.60
CA SER A 723 44.05 2.46 -18.04
C SER A 723 44.33 3.56 -19.06
N HIS A 724 43.30 4.09 -19.71
CA HIS A 724 43.38 5.23 -20.63
C HIS A 724 43.71 6.55 -19.91
N ILE A 725 43.47 6.65 -18.60
CA ILE A 725 43.81 7.84 -17.81
C ILE A 725 45.32 7.91 -17.62
N ASN A 726 45.90 9.04 -18.00
CA ASN A 726 47.32 9.34 -17.90
C ASN A 726 47.75 9.40 -16.43
N ALA A 727 48.92 8.84 -16.12
CA ALA A 727 49.47 8.80 -14.77
C ALA A 727 49.73 10.20 -14.16
N ALA A 728 49.92 11.23 -15.00
CA ALA A 728 50.02 12.61 -14.53
C ALA A 728 48.67 13.15 -13.99
N GLY A 729 47.55 12.52 -14.34
CA GLY A 729 46.19 12.92 -13.97
C GLY A 729 45.71 14.15 -14.73
N TRP A 730 46.46 15.24 -14.70
CA TRP A 730 46.09 16.56 -15.21
C TRP A 730 47.13 17.11 -16.19
N THR A 731 46.73 18.09 -17.01
CA THR A 731 47.66 18.80 -17.90
C THR A 731 47.36 20.28 -17.97
N LYS A 732 48.31 21.07 -18.49
CA LYS A 732 48.12 22.49 -18.79
C LYS A 732 47.20 22.67 -20.00
N MET A 733 46.40 23.74 -19.98
CA MET A 733 45.79 24.23 -21.22
C MET A 733 46.85 25.05 -21.98
N GLY A 734 46.96 24.81 -23.28
CA GLY A 734 48.00 25.37 -24.14
C GLY A 734 47.74 26.81 -24.54
#